data_AF-A0A917KCF3-F1
#
_entry.id   AF-A0A917KCF3-F1
#
_cell.length_a   1.000
_cell.length_b   1.000
_cell.length_c   1.000
_cell.angle_alpha   90.00
_cell.angle_beta   90.00
_cell.angle_gamma   90.00
#
_symmetry.space_group_name_H-M   'P 1'
#
loop_
_entity.id
_entity.type
_entity.pdbx_description
1 polymer ?
#
loop_
_entity_poly.entity_id
_entity_poly.type
_entity_poly.pdbx_seq_one_letter_code
_entity_poly.pdbx_strand_id
1 'polypeptide(L)'
;MHQPTSPSTADDNGPVPGTIAPSAPSGPGPRSPVSTGGLRWPERERRDEPSFTPDRASPLDWGQAFGTSTVPRENRPHSQAPPSLPQSGHGSPVGGAATSPPPGPSPHALFPAPRRSADLPSTHTALICVALPGLAISGGQGELTGQGLEGFYRAGRRLLSRCRLRVAGREPLVVQARTAGADRARIVATLRTTPGGGPDPDVVVERIRHADGTERITLHNTGHRPLRLPVEVSLGTDLADLSAIASGRVGPELPACVHDSGLRWAGATANSLVTADPPPADALASAGLLRWEFELPTGGTATVELRVRPDGAAPLRTVGRVATGLLAPARAVGDDPRIPELLRTSVEDLQALLLRDPAHPSDTYLAAGVPWRCGLAPAEALAAARMTLPLGTRLAAGTLRILARTQRPGSGAQTGLIAGPLRDAGPHLPPGCTGTEATLLFPVVLAEARRWGLAEQEIQELLPAAEHCLTWLLNTVEEGTYLCDPQPGGPVRCETQAHAHRAALLGADLLDAYGRPGGARLRQWAQELRTAFQQDFWVEDPAGGRPVAARTADGRTVPYLSSAVVHLLDTGLLGAGELAPGLLDKVRTEQLARLLSGPAMDSGWGLRGIGAKEVGHSPFGHRSGAVRVQETALAVAGLAVAGYEKEASGLLKGVLAAAEHFGHRLPEMYAGEQRSDGSAPVSHPAACRPAATTAASAVLLLAALVGVRPDAPARTVTLRPVRTAPLGQIGLTGLRVAGAPFAVRVSRLGLAMVEEAVDGLQLRAYLVRRDRHGERTVIAGCAADRRGSAIDAADEGSVYRQADDYDRGMPYDPSAFPPFAVTVDLVVLTVRRHALCALAVRRGEPPFQGRWALPGGFVRADEDLSQAAARELAEETGLRVHDTAHPAQDNCAHLEQLATYGDPKRDPRMRVVSVAHLALAPDLPAPRAGGDASNARWAPVEELLQQGGYGRDGEPVAPLAFDHAQILADGVERARSKIEYSSLATAFCPPEFTVGELRRVYEAVWGVVLDPRNFHRKVTGTPGFLVPTGGTTTRQGGRPAQLFRAGGATLLNPPMLRPEV
;
A
#
# COMPACT_ATOMS: atom_id res chain seq x y z
N MET A 1 46.72 4.64 59.71
CA MET A 1 46.63 6.12 59.58
C MET A 1 45.42 6.41 58.70
N HIS A 2 44.38 7.15 59.10
CA HIS A 2 44.09 7.78 60.40
C HIS A 2 42.66 7.42 60.91
N GLN A 3 42.38 7.82 62.14
CA GLN A 3 41.17 7.60 62.97
C GLN A 3 40.24 8.85 62.97
N PRO A 4 39.12 8.91 63.74
CA PRO A 4 38.06 7.92 64.03
C PRO A 4 36.62 8.53 64.03
N THR A 5 35.55 7.71 64.23
CA THR A 5 34.66 7.69 65.44
C THR A 5 33.51 6.68 65.29
N SER A 6 33.09 6.05 66.40
CA SER A 6 31.95 5.09 66.55
C SER A 6 30.78 5.77 67.34
N PRO A 7 29.71 5.12 67.90
CA PRO A 7 29.44 3.71 68.34
C PRO A 7 28.49 2.92 67.38
N SER A 8 28.32 1.58 67.35
CA SER A 8 28.06 0.52 68.39
C SER A 8 26.61 0.57 68.97
N THR A 9 25.89 -0.51 69.32
CA THR A 9 26.08 -2.00 69.40
C THR A 9 24.65 -2.66 69.33
N ALA A 10 24.33 -3.98 69.41
CA ALA A 10 24.98 -5.28 69.61
C ALA A 10 24.04 -6.47 69.21
N ASP A 11 24.62 -7.67 68.96
CA ASP A 11 24.24 -9.10 69.23
C ASP A 11 22.78 -9.65 68.95
N ASP A 12 22.52 -10.95 68.67
CA ASP A 12 23.34 -12.19 68.68
C ASP A 12 22.79 -13.34 67.77
N ASN A 13 23.60 -14.41 67.59
CA ASN A 13 23.34 -15.80 67.17
C ASN A 13 23.12 -16.21 65.68
N GLY A 14 23.86 -17.26 65.27
CA GLY A 14 23.69 -18.08 64.04
C GLY A 14 23.42 -19.56 64.38
N PRO A 15 23.92 -20.59 63.64
CA PRO A 15 24.84 -20.60 62.48
C PRO A 15 24.36 -21.45 61.26
N VAL A 16 25.23 -21.69 60.26
CA VAL A 16 24.94 -22.36 58.97
C VAL A 16 26.11 -23.26 58.50
N PRO A 17 25.91 -24.56 58.17
CA PRO A 17 26.31 -25.08 56.84
C PRO A 17 25.49 -26.28 56.29
N GLY A 18 25.66 -26.61 54.99
CA GLY A 18 25.22 -27.87 54.36
C GLY A 18 25.13 -27.78 52.82
N THR A 19 25.75 -28.68 52.04
CA THR A 19 25.90 -28.49 50.56
C THR A 19 26.21 -29.78 49.77
N ILE A 20 26.01 -29.73 48.43
CA ILE A 20 26.54 -30.63 47.37
C ILE A 20 25.77 -31.95 47.11
N ALA A 21 25.82 -32.43 45.85
CA ALA A 21 25.18 -33.63 45.27
C ALA A 21 26.28 -34.67 44.86
N PRO A 22 26.23 -35.47 43.75
CA PRO A 22 25.16 -36.18 43.02
C PRO A 22 25.46 -37.71 42.87
N SER A 23 24.66 -38.50 42.10
CA SER A 23 25.11 -39.60 41.17
C SER A 23 23.98 -40.61 40.78
N ALA A 24 24.27 -41.53 39.84
CA ALA A 24 23.42 -42.61 39.27
C ALA A 24 24.25 -43.95 39.24
N PRO A 25 23.95 -45.07 38.50
CA PRO A 25 22.82 -45.43 37.59
C PRO A 25 22.34 -46.93 37.64
N SER A 26 21.63 -47.40 36.58
CA SER A 26 21.45 -48.81 36.08
C SER A 26 20.27 -49.70 36.54
N GLY A 27 19.85 -50.66 35.69
CA GLY A 27 18.63 -51.53 35.78
C GLY A 27 18.94 -53.05 35.99
N PRO A 28 18.28 -54.06 35.34
CA PRO A 28 17.15 -54.05 34.36
C PRO A 28 16.08 -55.22 34.44
N GLY A 29 14.96 -55.12 33.67
CA GLY A 29 14.15 -56.27 33.14
C GLY A 29 12.86 -56.72 33.88
N PRO A 30 12.11 -57.75 33.39
CA PRO A 30 11.50 -57.82 32.03
C PRO A 30 10.08 -58.51 31.89
N ARG A 31 9.41 -58.30 30.73
CA ARG A 31 8.38 -59.14 30.01
C ARG A 31 6.89 -59.33 30.49
N SER A 32 5.95 -58.78 29.70
CA SER A 32 4.84 -59.47 28.93
C SER A 32 3.63 -60.17 29.64
N PRO A 33 2.53 -60.60 28.94
CA PRO A 33 1.66 -59.95 27.91
C PRO A 33 0.12 -60.31 28.00
N VAL A 34 -0.71 -59.95 26.97
CA VAL A 34 -2.03 -60.58 26.56
C VAL A 34 -3.29 -60.35 27.46
N SER A 35 -4.57 -60.23 27.03
CA SER A 35 -5.27 -59.84 25.75
C SER A 35 -6.81 -59.60 25.95
N THR A 36 -7.55 -59.18 24.89
CA THR A 36 -9.01 -59.43 24.59
C THR A 36 -10.08 -59.25 25.70
N GLY A 37 -11.17 -58.44 25.64
CA GLY A 37 -12.06 -57.99 24.55
C GLY A 37 -13.53 -58.43 24.78
N GLY A 38 -14.55 -57.57 24.54
CA GLY A 38 -15.92 -58.00 24.15
C GLY A 38 -17.18 -57.45 24.86
N LEU A 39 -18.13 -56.93 24.04
CA LEU A 39 -19.62 -56.87 24.20
C LEU A 39 -20.26 -56.07 25.38
N ARG A 40 -21.58 -55.73 25.41
CA ARG A 40 -22.52 -55.12 24.42
C ARG A 40 -23.91 -54.80 25.08
N TRP A 41 -24.53 -53.63 24.81
CA TRP A 41 -25.97 -53.28 25.03
C TRP A 41 -26.52 -53.21 26.50
N PRO A 42 -27.77 -52.72 26.76
CA PRO A 42 -28.52 -51.53 26.24
C PRO A 42 -29.29 -50.69 27.34
N GLU A 43 -29.96 -49.58 26.93
CA GLU A 43 -31.22 -48.94 27.46
C GLU A 43 -31.48 -48.84 29.01
N ARG A 44 -31.95 -47.74 29.67
CA ARG A 44 -33.03 -46.78 29.35
C ARG A 44 -33.23 -45.66 30.42
N GLU A 45 -33.59 -44.45 29.96
CA GLU A 45 -34.56 -43.46 30.52
C GLU A 45 -34.69 -43.04 32.02
N ARG A 46 -34.52 -41.70 32.23
CA ARG A 46 -35.23 -40.79 33.19
C ARG A 46 -34.96 -41.02 34.70
N ARG A 47 -34.89 -40.01 35.59
CA ARG A 47 -34.88 -38.52 35.55
C ARG A 47 -34.22 -38.05 36.90
N ASP A 48 -33.87 -36.80 37.20
CA ASP A 48 -34.25 -35.48 36.63
C ASP A 48 -33.13 -34.41 36.80
N GLU A 49 -33.52 -33.13 36.84
CA GLU A 49 -32.76 -31.87 37.04
C GLU A 49 -32.02 -31.63 38.40
N PRO A 50 -31.23 -30.53 38.55
CA PRO A 50 -30.67 -29.62 37.53
C PRO A 50 -29.13 -29.45 37.63
N SER A 51 -28.49 -28.94 36.55
CA SER A 51 -27.12 -28.39 36.64
C SER A 51 -26.94 -27.15 35.75
N PHE A 52 -26.25 -26.14 36.29
CA PHE A 52 -25.93 -24.90 35.57
C PHE A 52 -24.84 -25.15 34.51
N THR A 53 -25.00 -24.59 33.32
CA THR A 53 -23.94 -24.46 32.32
C THR A 53 -23.78 -23.00 31.89
N PRO A 54 -22.54 -22.48 31.79
CA PRO A 54 -22.29 -21.12 31.31
C PRO A 54 -22.39 -21.06 29.77
N ASP A 55 -22.96 -19.97 29.28
CA ASP A 55 -23.31 -19.80 27.87
C ASP A 55 -22.09 -19.77 26.94
N ARG A 56 -22.17 -20.47 25.79
CA ARG A 56 -21.17 -20.38 24.72
C ARG A 56 -21.67 -19.42 23.65
N ALA A 57 -21.13 -18.21 23.64
CA ALA A 57 -21.33 -17.26 22.54
C ALA A 57 -20.83 -17.85 21.22
N SER A 58 -21.76 -18.24 20.34
CA SER A 58 -21.43 -18.79 19.02
C SER A 58 -20.90 -17.69 18.09
N PRO A 59 -19.91 -17.99 17.22
CA PRO A 59 -19.55 -17.08 16.12
C PRO A 59 -20.78 -16.81 15.24
N LEU A 60 -21.07 -15.53 15.00
CA LEU A 60 -22.21 -15.13 14.18
C LEU A 60 -21.97 -15.51 12.70
N ASP A 61 -22.78 -16.43 12.18
CA ASP A 61 -22.74 -16.81 10.76
C ASP A 61 -23.42 -15.75 9.89
N TRP A 62 -22.59 -14.93 9.22
CA TRP A 62 -23.04 -13.87 8.32
C TRP A 62 -23.21 -14.34 6.86
N GLY A 63 -22.99 -15.63 6.55
CA GLY A 63 -23.04 -16.14 5.18
C GLY A 63 -24.43 -16.07 4.51
N GLN A 64 -25.51 -16.05 5.29
CA GLN A 64 -26.88 -16.23 4.77
C GLN A 64 -27.57 -14.94 4.29
N ALA A 65 -26.98 -13.75 4.48
CA ALA A 65 -27.62 -12.48 4.13
C ALA A 65 -27.62 -12.16 2.62
N PHE A 66 -26.88 -12.92 1.79
CA PHE A 66 -26.59 -12.59 0.39
C PHE A 66 -27.14 -13.61 -0.63
N GLY A 67 -28.17 -14.37 -0.27
CA GLY A 67 -28.80 -15.35 -1.17
C GLY A 67 -29.90 -14.75 -2.06
N THR A 68 -29.61 -14.45 -3.33
CA THR A 68 -30.65 -14.15 -4.34
C THR A 68 -31.37 -15.43 -4.77
N SER A 69 -32.71 -15.42 -4.74
CA SER A 69 -33.55 -16.60 -4.98
C SER A 69 -33.39 -17.20 -6.39
N THR A 70 -32.83 -18.40 -6.48
CA THR A 70 -32.84 -19.22 -7.70
C THR A 70 -34.17 -19.98 -7.82
N VAL A 71 -35.03 -19.57 -8.77
CA VAL A 71 -36.25 -20.30 -9.11
C VAL A 71 -35.88 -21.63 -9.81
N PRO A 72 -36.35 -22.80 -9.34
CA PRO A 72 -36.08 -24.07 -10.01
C PRO A 72 -36.72 -24.14 -11.38
N ARG A 73 -35.95 -24.52 -12.41
CA ARG A 73 -36.49 -24.98 -13.70
C ARG A 73 -36.63 -26.51 -13.65
N GLU A 74 -37.86 -27.01 -13.58
CA GLU A 74 -38.13 -28.41 -13.88
C GLU A 74 -37.95 -28.69 -15.38
N ASN A 75 -37.15 -29.69 -15.73
CA ASN A 75 -37.16 -30.31 -17.05
C ASN A 75 -37.88 -31.66 -16.97
N ARG A 76 -38.90 -31.88 -17.80
CA ARG A 76 -39.48 -33.22 -18.07
C ARG A 76 -39.18 -33.63 -19.52
N PRO A 77 -38.92 -34.93 -19.79
CA PRO A 77 -38.51 -35.39 -21.11
C PRO A 77 -39.68 -35.59 -22.10
N HIS A 78 -39.31 -35.55 -23.39
CA HIS A 78 -40.04 -35.83 -24.63
C HIS A 78 -41.37 -36.61 -24.60
N SER A 79 -42.36 -36.11 -25.37
CA SER A 79 -43.07 -36.96 -26.37
C SER A 79 -43.84 -36.14 -27.44
N GLN A 80 -43.46 -36.35 -28.70
CA GLN A 80 -44.28 -36.21 -29.94
C GLN A 80 -45.00 -34.85 -30.23
N ALA A 81 -45.71 -34.77 -31.36
CA ALA A 81 -45.95 -33.51 -32.09
C ALA A 81 -47.45 -33.29 -32.52
N PRO A 82 -47.80 -32.51 -33.58
CA PRO A 82 -48.75 -31.38 -33.54
C PRO A 82 -50.14 -31.75 -34.17
N PRO A 83 -51.06 -30.83 -34.59
CA PRO A 83 -51.16 -29.36 -34.48
C PRO A 83 -52.49 -28.89 -33.76
N SER A 84 -52.81 -27.61 -33.53
CA SER A 84 -53.28 -26.61 -34.53
C SER A 84 -53.59 -25.22 -33.92
N LEU A 85 -53.66 -24.19 -34.77
CA LEU A 85 -54.24 -22.85 -34.54
C LEU A 85 -55.79 -22.87 -34.75
N PRO A 86 -56.62 -21.79 -34.56
CA PRO A 86 -56.27 -20.37 -34.39
C PRO A 86 -57.12 -19.48 -33.41
N GLN A 87 -56.61 -18.25 -33.17
CA GLN A 87 -57.31 -16.94 -33.09
C GLN A 87 -58.41 -16.56 -32.04
N SER A 88 -58.34 -15.26 -31.69
CA SER A 88 -59.42 -14.36 -31.17
C SER A 88 -59.89 -14.55 -29.70
N GLY A 89 -60.42 -13.53 -29.02
CA GLY A 89 -60.73 -12.15 -29.45
C GLY A 89 -60.88 -11.14 -28.29
N HIS A 90 -61.36 -9.92 -28.59
CA HIS A 90 -61.51 -8.81 -27.63
C HIS A 90 -62.58 -9.04 -26.56
N GLY A 91 -62.44 -8.38 -25.40
CA GLY A 91 -63.51 -8.26 -24.41
C GLY A 91 -63.17 -7.44 -23.17
N SER A 92 -63.62 -6.18 -23.13
CA SER A 92 -63.92 -5.46 -21.89
C SER A 92 -65.35 -4.94 -22.01
N PRO A 93 -66.15 -4.96 -20.93
CA PRO A 93 -66.51 -3.66 -20.38
C PRO A 93 -66.66 -3.58 -18.86
N VAL A 94 -66.42 -2.34 -18.41
CA VAL A 94 -66.99 -1.60 -17.26
C VAL A 94 -68.28 -2.17 -16.61
N GLY A 95 -68.29 -2.18 -15.27
CA GLY A 95 -69.40 -1.61 -14.49
C GLY A 95 -70.29 -2.57 -13.69
N GLY A 96 -70.52 -2.24 -12.41
CA GLY A 96 -71.53 -2.89 -11.56
C GLY A 96 -71.16 -2.91 -10.08
N ALA A 97 -71.62 -1.92 -9.31
CA ALA A 97 -71.46 -1.89 -7.85
C ALA A 97 -72.73 -2.44 -7.17
N ALA A 98 -72.58 -3.47 -6.34
CA ALA A 98 -73.63 -3.96 -5.44
C ALA A 98 -72.99 -4.53 -4.16
N THR A 99 -73.49 -4.11 -3.00
CA THR A 99 -73.01 -4.55 -1.67
C THR A 99 -73.60 -5.89 -1.27
N SER A 100 -72.79 -6.75 -0.63
CA SER A 100 -73.22 -8.05 -0.07
C SER A 100 -72.52 -8.35 1.27
N PRO A 101 -73.09 -9.22 2.12
CA PRO A 101 -72.73 -9.36 3.54
C PRO A 101 -71.42 -10.14 3.80
N PRO A 102 -70.85 -10.07 5.04
CA PRO A 102 -69.56 -10.68 5.34
C PRO A 102 -69.60 -12.23 5.30
N PRO A 103 -68.69 -12.89 4.55
CA PRO A 103 -68.52 -14.33 4.61
C PRO A 103 -67.79 -14.77 5.88
N GLY A 104 -68.11 -15.97 6.37
CA GLY A 104 -67.48 -16.58 7.55
C GLY A 104 -66.02 -17.02 7.34
N PRO A 105 -65.36 -17.52 8.40
CA PRO A 105 -63.95 -17.90 8.35
C PRO A 105 -63.70 -19.06 7.39
N SER A 106 -63.14 -18.74 6.22
CA SER A 106 -62.79 -19.73 5.20
C SER A 106 -61.43 -20.37 5.52
N PRO A 107 -61.28 -21.71 5.47
CA PRO A 107 -60.06 -22.41 5.92
C PRO A 107 -58.93 -22.37 4.87
N HIS A 108 -58.60 -21.18 4.38
CA HIS A 108 -57.33 -20.94 3.69
C HIS A 108 -56.34 -20.36 4.67
N ALA A 109 -55.44 -21.20 5.16
CA ALA A 109 -54.23 -20.74 5.81
C ALA A 109 -53.50 -19.80 4.85
N LEU A 110 -53.39 -18.52 5.23
CA LEU A 110 -52.55 -17.57 4.53
C LEU A 110 -51.11 -18.08 4.61
N PHE A 111 -50.62 -18.70 3.52
CA PHE A 111 -49.20 -18.81 3.28
C PHE A 111 -48.62 -17.41 3.49
N PRO A 112 -47.67 -17.23 4.44
CA PRO A 112 -47.17 -15.91 4.75
C PRO A 112 -46.57 -15.34 3.47
N ALA A 113 -47.14 -14.22 3.01
CA ALA A 113 -46.68 -13.55 1.79
C ALA A 113 -45.15 -13.44 1.84
N PRO A 114 -44.42 -13.85 0.78
CA PRO A 114 -42.98 -14.01 0.83
C PRO A 114 -42.37 -12.72 1.36
N ARG A 115 -41.80 -12.79 2.56
CA ARG A 115 -41.30 -11.62 3.27
C ARG A 115 -40.31 -10.93 2.34
N ARG A 116 -40.61 -9.70 1.91
CA ARG A 116 -39.66 -8.89 1.14
C ARG A 116 -38.34 -8.93 1.90
N SER A 117 -37.28 -9.40 1.25
CA SER A 117 -35.92 -9.21 1.74
C SER A 117 -35.74 -7.72 1.94
N ALA A 118 -35.59 -7.28 3.19
CA ALA A 118 -35.32 -5.88 3.47
C ALA A 118 -33.93 -5.56 2.91
N ASP A 119 -33.87 -4.58 2.00
CA ASP A 119 -32.61 -4.18 1.39
C ASP A 119 -31.63 -3.67 2.45
N LEU A 120 -30.36 -4.03 2.31
CA LEU A 120 -29.29 -3.61 3.22
C LEU A 120 -29.25 -2.07 3.30
N PRO A 121 -29.40 -1.47 4.50
CA PRO A 121 -29.39 -0.01 4.65
C PRO A 121 -28.14 0.63 4.06
N SER A 122 -28.29 1.65 3.22
CA SER A 122 -27.15 2.21 2.49
C SER A 122 -26.18 3.01 3.37
N THR A 123 -24.88 2.77 3.22
CA THR A 123 -23.79 3.44 3.97
C THR A 123 -23.24 4.69 3.28
N HIS A 124 -23.59 4.95 2.02
CA HIS A 124 -22.88 5.92 1.17
C HIS A 124 -22.83 7.37 1.70
N THR A 125 -23.88 7.81 2.39
CA THR A 125 -23.99 9.15 3.02
C THR A 125 -23.76 9.13 4.54
N ALA A 126 -23.40 7.98 5.13
CA ALA A 126 -23.30 7.85 6.57
C ALA A 126 -21.98 8.42 7.11
N LEU A 127 -22.07 9.23 8.16
CA LEU A 127 -20.92 9.67 8.95
C LEU A 127 -20.61 8.60 10.00
N ILE A 128 -19.56 7.81 9.75
CA ILE A 128 -19.14 6.69 10.58
C ILE A 128 -17.92 7.07 11.40
N CYS A 129 -18.08 7.02 12.73
CA CYS A 129 -17.02 7.18 13.73
C CYS A 129 -16.79 5.81 14.38
N VAL A 130 -15.54 5.35 14.48
CA VAL A 130 -15.20 4.00 14.94
C VAL A 130 -14.05 4.04 15.95
N ALA A 131 -14.19 3.28 17.03
CA ALA A 131 -13.15 2.99 18.02
C ALA A 131 -13.50 1.66 18.69
N LEU A 132 -13.28 0.54 18.00
CA LEU A 132 -13.90 -0.74 18.35
C LEU A 132 -13.56 -1.20 19.79
N PRO A 133 -14.54 -1.78 20.52
CA PRO A 133 -15.88 -2.19 20.07
C PRO A 133 -16.94 -1.07 20.02
N GLY A 134 -16.56 0.20 20.21
CA GLY A 134 -17.43 1.36 20.04
C GLY A 134 -17.54 1.84 18.58
N LEU A 135 -18.73 2.31 18.20
CA LEU A 135 -19.09 2.76 16.85
C LEU A 135 -20.24 3.77 16.95
N ALA A 136 -20.16 4.90 16.26
CA ALA A 136 -21.26 5.86 16.14
C ALA A 136 -21.52 6.17 14.66
N ILE A 137 -22.75 5.97 14.21
CA ILE A 137 -23.18 6.15 12.81
C ILE A 137 -24.27 7.23 12.79
N SER A 138 -24.13 8.21 11.89
CA SER A 138 -25.10 9.30 11.74
C SER A 138 -25.47 9.48 10.27
N GLY A 139 -26.63 10.07 9.98
CA GLY A 139 -26.97 10.50 8.62
C GLY A 139 -26.02 11.58 8.11
N GLY A 140 -26.12 11.95 6.84
CA GLY A 140 -25.21 12.91 6.19
C GLY A 140 -25.19 14.31 6.81
N GLN A 141 -26.24 14.69 7.56
CA GLN A 141 -26.32 15.93 8.33
C GLN A 141 -25.87 15.76 9.81
N GLY A 142 -25.44 14.57 10.22
CA GLY A 142 -24.93 14.32 11.57
C GLY A 142 -26.00 14.28 12.67
N GLU A 143 -27.28 14.16 12.35
CA GLU A 143 -28.33 13.82 13.31
C GLU A 143 -28.48 12.29 13.47
N LEU A 144 -29.05 11.87 14.62
CA LEU A 144 -29.55 10.51 14.87
C LEU A 144 -31.08 10.58 15.00
N THR A 145 -31.80 10.08 14.00
CA THR A 145 -33.27 10.21 13.88
C THR A 145 -34.05 9.02 14.41
N GLY A 146 -33.37 7.90 14.71
CA GLY A 146 -33.97 6.60 14.99
C GLY A 146 -34.12 5.70 13.75
N GLN A 147 -33.71 6.15 12.56
CA GLN A 147 -33.92 5.42 11.30
C GLN A 147 -32.67 4.70 10.78
N GLY A 148 -32.87 3.59 10.07
CA GLY A 148 -31.81 2.85 9.39
C GLY A 148 -30.65 2.46 10.32
N LEU A 149 -29.43 2.82 9.92
CA LEU A 149 -28.19 2.57 10.66
C LEU A 149 -27.87 3.61 11.74
N GLU A 150 -28.65 4.66 11.90
CA GLU A 150 -28.29 5.76 12.80
C GLU A 150 -28.27 5.30 14.27
N GLY A 151 -27.23 5.68 15.00
CA GLY A 151 -27.11 5.38 16.43
C GLY A 151 -25.69 5.31 16.97
N PHE A 152 -25.61 5.18 18.29
CA PHE A 152 -24.42 4.72 19.00
C PHE A 152 -24.50 3.21 19.21
N TYR A 153 -23.38 2.53 19.02
CA TYR A 153 -23.26 1.08 19.07
C TYR A 153 -22.09 0.66 19.95
N ARG A 154 -22.24 -0.48 20.65
CA ARG A 154 -21.15 -1.16 21.35
C ARG A 154 -21.25 -2.66 21.11
N ALA A 155 -20.16 -3.27 20.66
CA ALA A 155 -20.08 -4.70 20.31
C ALA A 155 -21.20 -5.18 19.35
N GLY A 156 -21.62 -4.32 18.42
CA GLY A 156 -22.67 -4.62 17.44
C GLY A 156 -24.11 -4.34 17.89
N ARG A 157 -24.36 -3.94 19.14
CA ARG A 157 -25.71 -3.57 19.62
C ARG A 157 -25.91 -2.05 19.67
N ARG A 158 -27.05 -1.57 19.16
CA ARG A 158 -27.44 -0.15 19.17
C ARG A 158 -27.83 0.29 20.59
N LEU A 159 -26.98 1.03 21.27
CA LEU A 159 -27.27 1.56 22.61
C LEU A 159 -28.25 2.73 22.56
N LEU A 160 -28.19 3.55 21.50
CA LEU A 160 -29.07 4.69 21.27
C LEU A 160 -29.32 4.83 19.77
N SER A 161 -30.58 4.97 19.33
CA SER A 161 -30.97 5.14 17.91
C SER A 161 -31.34 6.58 17.56
N ARG A 162 -31.99 7.31 18.49
CA ARG A 162 -32.39 8.72 18.33
C ARG A 162 -31.60 9.62 19.29
N CYS A 163 -31.13 10.75 18.77
CA CYS A 163 -30.53 11.87 19.49
C CYS A 163 -30.76 13.16 18.68
N ARG A 164 -32.00 13.68 18.76
CA ARG A 164 -32.39 14.94 18.13
C ARG A 164 -32.18 16.10 19.08
N LEU A 165 -31.67 17.22 18.56
CA LEU A 165 -31.40 18.43 19.32
C LEU A 165 -32.35 19.55 18.88
N ARG A 166 -33.04 20.17 19.85
CA ARG A 166 -33.82 21.39 19.64
C ARG A 166 -33.32 22.50 20.54
N VAL A 167 -33.26 23.70 19.98
CA VAL A 167 -32.87 24.94 20.67
C VAL A 167 -33.95 25.96 20.34
N ALA A 168 -34.50 26.66 21.34
CA ALA A 168 -35.69 27.50 21.18
C ALA A 168 -36.85 26.77 20.45
N GLY A 169 -37.05 25.48 20.75
CA GLY A 169 -38.08 24.61 20.15
C GLY A 169 -37.81 24.16 18.70
N ARG A 170 -36.69 24.56 18.09
CA ARG A 170 -36.37 24.33 16.66
C ARG A 170 -35.12 23.46 16.50
N GLU A 171 -35.10 22.59 15.49
CA GLU A 171 -33.88 21.89 15.06
C GLU A 171 -32.91 22.89 14.40
N PRO A 172 -31.64 23.00 14.85
CA PRO A 172 -30.64 23.88 14.24
C PRO A 172 -30.31 23.49 12.80
N LEU A 173 -30.14 24.48 11.92
CA LEU A 173 -29.79 24.27 10.51
C LEU A 173 -28.32 23.85 10.41
N VAL A 174 -28.08 22.59 10.05
CA VAL A 174 -26.73 22.06 9.83
C VAL A 174 -26.07 22.76 8.64
N VAL A 175 -24.87 23.27 8.85
CA VAL A 175 -24.04 23.96 7.86
C VAL A 175 -22.86 23.08 7.42
N GLN A 176 -22.37 22.22 8.32
CA GLN A 176 -21.30 21.27 8.05
C GLN A 176 -21.42 20.06 8.96
N ALA A 177 -21.27 18.85 8.41
CA ALA A 177 -21.09 17.63 9.18
C ALA A 177 -19.96 16.81 8.54
N ARG A 178 -18.91 16.48 9.31
CA ARG A 178 -17.74 15.73 8.81
C ARG A 178 -17.07 14.89 9.89
N THR A 179 -16.40 13.81 9.47
CA THR A 179 -15.44 13.10 10.32
C THR A 179 -14.23 13.99 10.63
N ALA A 180 -13.77 13.99 11.87
CA ALA A 180 -12.63 14.76 12.38
C ALA A 180 -11.54 13.85 13.00
N GLY A 181 -11.50 12.60 12.53
CA GLY A 181 -10.66 11.48 12.97
C GLY A 181 -11.30 10.15 12.57
N ALA A 182 -10.71 9.03 12.98
CA ALA A 182 -11.41 7.74 12.99
C ALA A 182 -12.49 7.68 14.07
N ASP A 183 -12.20 8.18 15.27
CA ASP A 183 -13.05 8.06 16.46
C ASP A 183 -14.23 9.04 16.53
N ARG A 184 -14.29 10.06 15.67
CA ARG A 184 -15.15 11.23 15.90
C ARG A 184 -15.62 12.00 14.68
N ALA A 185 -16.76 12.68 14.82
CA ALA A 185 -17.31 13.64 13.88
C ALA A 185 -17.57 15.00 14.55
N ARG A 186 -17.44 16.07 13.76
CA ARG A 186 -17.78 17.45 14.12
C ARG A 186 -18.94 17.91 13.22
N ILE A 187 -20.03 18.33 13.86
CA ILE A 187 -21.21 18.90 13.23
C ILE A 187 -21.28 20.36 13.68
N VAL A 188 -21.45 21.28 12.73
CA VAL A 188 -21.67 22.70 12.98
C VAL A 188 -23.01 23.08 12.37
N ALA A 189 -23.88 23.65 13.19
CA ALA A 189 -25.21 24.10 12.83
C ALA A 189 -25.43 25.55 13.32
N THR A 190 -26.49 26.19 12.82
CA THR A 190 -26.84 27.57 13.13
C THR A 190 -28.32 27.71 13.42
N LEU A 191 -28.69 28.72 14.20
CA LEU A 191 -30.09 29.05 14.47
C LEU A 191 -30.29 30.56 14.55
N ARG A 192 -31.43 31.02 14.05
CA ARG A 192 -31.98 32.35 14.34
C ARG A 192 -33.12 32.21 15.35
N THR A 193 -32.98 32.90 16.47
CA THR A 193 -33.91 32.97 17.59
C THR A 193 -34.58 34.35 17.72
N THR A 194 -33.96 35.42 17.19
CA THR A 194 -34.48 36.80 17.28
C THR A 194 -35.45 37.11 16.14
N PRO A 195 -36.75 37.38 16.40
CA PRO A 195 -37.68 37.85 15.39
C PRO A 195 -37.29 39.27 14.92
N GLY A 196 -37.25 39.50 13.61
CA GLY A 196 -36.84 40.78 13.04
C GLY A 196 -35.34 41.08 13.09
N GLY A 197 -34.50 40.08 13.42
CA GLY A 197 -33.05 40.15 13.22
C GLY A 197 -32.65 40.21 11.74
N GLY A 198 -31.36 40.44 11.49
CA GLY A 198 -30.77 40.41 10.16
C GLY A 198 -30.71 39.01 9.53
N PRO A 199 -29.97 38.83 8.43
CA PRO A 199 -29.77 37.51 7.82
C PRO A 199 -28.95 36.57 8.73
N ASP A 200 -28.14 37.12 9.62
CA ASP A 200 -27.11 36.42 10.40
C ASP A 200 -27.68 35.52 11.53
N PRO A 201 -26.95 34.46 11.94
CA PRO A 201 -27.39 33.57 13.02
C PRO A 201 -27.14 34.16 14.42
N ASP A 202 -28.15 34.11 15.27
CA ASP A 202 -28.05 34.46 16.70
C ASP A 202 -27.22 33.42 17.50
N VAL A 203 -27.28 32.15 17.09
CA VAL A 203 -26.65 31.02 17.78
C VAL A 203 -25.90 30.12 16.80
N VAL A 204 -24.65 29.80 17.13
CA VAL A 204 -23.89 28.70 16.51
C VAL A 204 -23.90 27.50 17.45
N VAL A 205 -24.17 26.32 16.89
CA VAL A 205 -24.22 25.05 17.63
C VAL A 205 -23.15 24.11 17.09
N GLU A 206 -22.23 23.68 17.95
CA GLU A 206 -21.26 22.63 17.66
C GLU A 206 -21.68 21.33 18.35
N ARG A 207 -21.70 20.21 17.63
CA ARG A 207 -21.77 18.86 18.21
C ARG A 207 -20.48 18.13 17.86
N ILE A 208 -19.75 17.63 18.86
CA ILE A 208 -18.67 16.65 18.65
C ILE A 208 -19.17 15.30 19.16
N ARG A 209 -19.23 14.31 18.27
CA ARG A 209 -19.66 12.94 18.56
C ARG A 209 -18.47 11.99 18.50
N HIS A 210 -18.31 11.16 19.51
CA HIS A 210 -17.28 10.13 19.60
C HIS A 210 -17.87 8.71 19.53
N ALA A 211 -17.09 7.78 19.00
CA ALA A 211 -17.45 6.36 18.85
C ALA A 211 -17.54 5.60 20.19
N ASP A 212 -17.05 6.18 21.29
CA ASP A 212 -17.10 5.57 22.63
C ASP A 212 -18.47 5.70 23.33
N GLY A 213 -19.36 6.54 22.81
CA GLY A 213 -20.65 6.88 23.40
C GLY A 213 -20.81 8.35 23.80
N THR A 214 -19.77 9.18 23.66
CA THR A 214 -19.79 10.59 24.10
C THR A 214 -20.32 11.53 23.01
N GLU A 215 -21.19 12.46 23.37
CA GLU A 215 -21.58 13.59 22.52
C GLU A 215 -21.57 14.91 23.29
N ARG A 216 -20.68 15.82 22.88
CA ARG A 216 -20.54 17.16 23.44
C ARG A 216 -21.24 18.17 22.53
N ILE A 217 -22.30 18.80 23.03
CA ILE A 217 -23.11 19.82 22.36
C ILE A 217 -22.73 21.18 22.97
N THR A 218 -22.33 22.15 22.16
CA THR A 218 -21.95 23.51 22.60
C THR A 218 -22.76 24.55 21.85
N LEU A 219 -23.33 25.49 22.59
CA LEU A 219 -24.07 26.63 22.06
C LEU A 219 -23.22 27.89 22.27
N HIS A 220 -23.04 28.68 21.22
CA HIS A 220 -22.34 29.96 21.24
C HIS A 220 -23.31 31.07 20.84
N ASN A 221 -23.45 32.10 21.68
CA ASN A 221 -24.25 33.28 21.35
C ASN A 221 -23.44 34.24 20.47
N THR A 222 -23.75 34.28 19.17
CA THR A 222 -23.16 35.20 18.19
C THR A 222 -23.97 36.50 18.04
N GLY A 223 -25.16 36.60 18.64
CA GLY A 223 -26.02 37.77 18.62
C GLY A 223 -25.59 38.90 19.55
N HIS A 224 -25.92 40.14 19.17
CA HIS A 224 -25.60 41.37 19.92
C HIS A 224 -26.44 41.58 21.20
N ARG A 225 -27.13 40.55 21.70
CA ARG A 225 -27.93 40.59 22.94
C ARG A 225 -27.74 39.29 23.73
N PRO A 226 -27.88 39.30 25.07
CA PRO A 226 -28.04 38.08 25.84
C PRO A 226 -29.26 37.27 25.36
N LEU A 227 -29.14 35.95 25.37
CA LEU A 227 -30.18 35.00 24.94
C LEU A 227 -30.52 34.04 26.06
N ARG A 228 -31.82 33.84 26.32
CA ARG A 228 -32.33 32.74 27.16
C ARG A 228 -32.79 31.61 26.23
N LEU A 229 -32.07 30.49 26.27
CA LEU A 229 -32.22 29.38 25.33
C LEU A 229 -32.72 28.12 26.06
N PRO A 230 -34.00 27.73 25.89
CA PRO A 230 -34.41 26.38 26.22
C PRO A 230 -33.81 25.40 25.21
N VAL A 231 -33.18 24.35 25.72
CA VAL A 231 -32.53 23.29 24.95
C VAL A 231 -33.20 21.97 25.30
N GLU A 232 -33.64 21.24 24.29
CA GLU A 232 -34.27 19.93 24.44
C GLU A 232 -33.47 18.88 23.64
N VAL A 233 -33.20 17.72 24.24
CA VAL A 233 -32.63 16.57 23.54
C VAL A 233 -33.61 15.40 23.63
N SER A 234 -34.11 14.96 22.47
CA SER A 234 -34.95 13.76 22.37
C SER A 234 -34.08 12.55 22.08
N LEU A 235 -34.15 11.57 22.98
CA LEU A 235 -33.45 10.31 22.98
C LEU A 235 -34.42 9.16 22.67
N GLY A 236 -33.89 8.03 22.21
CA GLY A 236 -34.66 6.83 21.91
C GLY A 236 -33.77 5.67 21.53
N THR A 237 -34.18 4.44 21.81
CA THR A 237 -33.43 3.23 21.45
C THR A 237 -34.35 2.02 21.33
N ASP A 238 -33.96 1.08 20.49
CA ASP A 238 -34.58 -0.23 20.27
C ASP A 238 -33.72 -1.39 20.81
N LEU A 239 -32.48 -1.09 21.23
CA LEU A 239 -31.44 -2.07 21.59
C LEU A 239 -31.17 -3.12 20.49
N ALA A 240 -31.43 -2.78 19.23
CA ALA A 240 -31.31 -3.69 18.11
C ALA A 240 -29.86 -4.10 17.84
N ASP A 241 -29.65 -5.38 17.56
CA ASP A 241 -28.38 -5.85 17.01
C ASP A 241 -28.22 -5.45 15.54
N LEU A 242 -26.99 -5.16 15.15
CA LEU A 242 -26.66 -4.71 13.79
C LEU A 242 -27.02 -5.75 12.72
N SER A 243 -27.14 -7.03 13.09
CA SER A 243 -27.69 -8.11 12.24
C SER A 243 -29.21 -8.04 12.06
N ALA A 244 -29.96 -7.57 13.07
CA ALA A 244 -31.38 -7.28 12.95
C ALA A 244 -31.60 -6.04 12.07
N ILE A 245 -30.77 -5.01 12.21
CA ILE A 245 -30.80 -3.80 11.36
C ILE A 245 -30.44 -4.14 9.91
N ALA A 246 -29.37 -4.91 9.68
CA ALA A 246 -28.95 -5.37 8.35
C ALA A 246 -30.00 -6.21 7.61
N SER A 247 -30.97 -6.78 8.33
CA SER A 247 -32.02 -7.65 7.77
C SER A 247 -33.44 -7.08 7.92
N GLY A 248 -33.57 -5.80 8.32
CA GLY A 248 -34.85 -5.11 8.51
C GLY A 248 -35.75 -5.68 9.60
N ARG A 249 -35.19 -6.43 10.55
CA ARG A 249 -35.91 -7.08 11.67
C ARG A 249 -35.85 -6.26 12.96
N VAL A 250 -35.90 -4.93 12.83
CA VAL A 250 -35.80 -3.98 13.94
C VAL A 250 -37.13 -3.92 14.72
N GLY A 251 -37.06 -3.88 16.04
CA GLY A 251 -38.23 -3.73 16.91
C GLY A 251 -38.69 -2.27 17.08
N PRO A 252 -39.80 -2.02 17.80
CA PRO A 252 -40.16 -0.67 18.22
C PRO A 252 -39.15 -0.13 19.24
N GLU A 253 -39.12 1.20 19.42
CA GLU A 253 -38.37 1.80 20.53
C GLU A 253 -38.92 1.35 21.89
N LEU A 254 -38.00 1.22 22.86
CA LEU A 254 -38.31 0.81 24.22
C LEU A 254 -38.74 2.03 25.07
N PRO A 255 -39.63 1.84 26.07
CA PRO A 255 -39.92 2.87 27.05
C PRO A 255 -38.68 3.18 27.89
N ALA A 256 -38.45 4.46 28.20
CA ALA A 256 -37.39 4.89 29.11
C ALA A 256 -37.89 4.94 30.56
N CYS A 257 -36.96 4.95 31.51
CA CYS A 257 -37.16 5.46 32.86
C CYS A 257 -36.10 6.54 33.16
N VAL A 258 -36.43 7.47 34.08
CA VAL A 258 -35.45 8.45 34.58
C VAL A 258 -34.44 7.73 35.46
N HIS A 259 -33.15 8.01 35.26
CA HIS A 259 -32.08 7.41 36.04
C HIS A 259 -30.89 8.36 36.11
N ASP A 260 -30.48 8.73 37.34
CA ASP A 260 -29.41 9.71 37.58
C ASP A 260 -29.70 11.02 36.80
N SER A 261 -28.68 11.70 36.25
CA SER A 261 -28.82 12.88 35.38
C SER A 261 -29.36 12.59 33.97
N GLY A 262 -30.16 11.54 33.76
CA GLY A 262 -30.64 11.19 32.43
C GLY A 262 -31.65 10.04 32.36
N LEU A 263 -31.50 9.18 31.35
CA LEU A 263 -32.48 8.16 30.95
C LEU A 263 -31.86 6.77 30.80
N ARG A 264 -32.62 5.76 31.20
CA ARG A 264 -32.29 4.34 31.08
C ARG A 264 -33.36 3.58 30.30
N TRP A 265 -32.92 2.60 29.52
CA TRP A 265 -33.75 1.63 28.81
C TRP A 265 -33.33 0.22 29.19
N ALA A 266 -34.31 -0.67 29.38
CA ALA A 266 -34.08 -2.08 29.67
C ALA A 266 -34.77 -2.95 28.60
N GLY A 267 -34.03 -3.92 28.06
CA GLY A 267 -34.52 -4.91 27.11
C GLY A 267 -34.15 -6.32 27.55
N ALA A 268 -34.70 -7.33 26.87
CA ALA A 268 -34.55 -8.73 27.29
C ALA A 268 -33.10 -9.26 27.29
N THR A 269 -32.19 -8.62 26.55
CA THR A 269 -30.81 -9.10 26.34
C THR A 269 -29.73 -8.05 26.59
N ALA A 270 -30.09 -6.79 26.88
CA ALA A 270 -29.19 -5.70 27.24
C ALA A 270 -29.98 -4.51 27.81
N ASN A 271 -29.26 -3.59 28.46
CA ASN A 271 -29.76 -2.31 28.93
C ASN A 271 -28.86 -1.17 28.40
N SER A 272 -29.42 0.03 28.24
CA SER A 272 -28.68 1.24 27.87
C SER A 272 -28.99 2.37 28.85
N LEU A 273 -28.01 3.23 29.09
CA LEU A 273 -28.10 4.37 29.99
C LEU A 273 -27.38 5.57 29.35
N VAL A 274 -28.09 6.70 29.27
CA VAL A 274 -27.55 7.99 28.85
C VAL A 274 -27.61 8.94 30.05
N THR A 275 -26.45 9.36 30.54
CA THR A 275 -26.31 10.40 31.57
C THR A 275 -25.85 11.70 30.93
N ALA A 276 -26.23 12.84 31.49
CA ALA A 276 -25.83 14.16 30.99
C ALA A 276 -25.12 15.03 32.04
N ASP A 277 -24.23 15.90 31.57
CA ASP A 277 -23.49 16.90 32.36
C ASP A 277 -23.47 18.25 31.62
N PRO A 278 -23.95 19.37 32.21
CA PRO A 278 -24.62 19.47 33.50
C PRO A 278 -25.95 18.69 33.52
N PRO A 279 -26.47 18.31 34.70
CA PRO A 279 -27.73 17.61 34.80
C PRO A 279 -28.90 18.42 34.21
N PRO A 280 -29.90 17.75 33.61
CA PRO A 280 -31.08 18.40 33.05
C PRO A 280 -31.97 19.01 34.13
N ALA A 281 -32.66 20.10 33.79
CA ALA A 281 -33.67 20.73 34.64
C ALA A 281 -35.02 19.99 34.64
N ASP A 282 -35.32 19.23 33.56
CA ASP A 282 -36.49 18.37 33.42
C ASP A 282 -36.14 17.13 32.57
N ALA A 283 -36.73 15.98 32.90
CA ALA A 283 -36.44 14.68 32.30
C ALA A 283 -37.73 13.85 32.13
N LEU A 284 -38.34 13.93 30.95
CA LEU A 284 -39.62 13.28 30.63
C LEU A 284 -39.38 11.92 29.96
N ALA A 285 -39.25 10.88 30.78
CA ALA A 285 -39.00 9.51 30.33
C ALA A 285 -40.05 8.97 29.32
N SER A 286 -41.32 9.34 29.45
CA SER A 286 -42.39 8.95 28.51
C SER A 286 -42.23 9.53 27.10
N ALA A 287 -41.46 10.61 26.95
CA ALA A 287 -41.12 11.23 25.67
C ALA A 287 -39.64 11.03 25.27
N GLY A 288 -38.86 10.32 26.10
CA GLY A 288 -37.41 10.19 25.95
C GLY A 288 -36.67 11.54 25.99
N LEU A 289 -37.20 12.55 26.69
CA LEU A 289 -36.77 13.96 26.54
C LEU A 289 -35.97 14.46 27.75
N LEU A 290 -34.82 15.09 27.50
CA LEU A 290 -34.05 15.85 28.48
C LEU A 290 -34.07 17.34 28.16
N ARG A 291 -34.08 18.20 29.17
CA ARG A 291 -34.21 19.66 29.03
C ARG A 291 -33.23 20.47 29.87
N TRP A 292 -32.81 21.59 29.33
CA TRP A 292 -32.03 22.64 30.00
C TRP A 292 -32.58 24.01 29.62
N GLU A 293 -32.28 25.01 30.45
CA GLU A 293 -32.47 26.42 30.11
C GLU A 293 -31.18 27.17 30.40
N PHE A 294 -30.59 27.78 29.37
CA PHE A 294 -29.31 28.49 29.47
C PHE A 294 -29.48 29.99 29.23
N GLU A 295 -28.92 30.81 30.11
CA GLU A 295 -28.78 32.25 29.89
C GLU A 295 -27.37 32.54 29.37
N LEU A 296 -27.26 32.89 28.08
CA LEU A 296 -26.00 33.17 27.40
C LEU A 296 -25.82 34.68 27.20
N PRO A 297 -24.82 35.34 27.81
CA PRO A 297 -24.44 36.69 27.42
C PRO A 297 -23.93 36.72 25.96
N THR A 298 -23.83 37.90 25.34
CA THR A 298 -23.23 38.05 24.01
C THR A 298 -21.78 37.53 24.00
N GLY A 299 -21.44 36.67 23.04
CA GLY A 299 -20.17 35.93 23.00
C GLY A 299 -20.07 34.76 24.00
N GLY A 300 -21.07 34.57 24.85
CA GLY A 300 -21.11 33.51 25.87
C GLY A 300 -21.40 32.12 25.29
N THR A 301 -21.02 31.10 26.07
CA THR A 301 -21.11 29.69 25.65
C THR A 301 -21.66 28.79 26.75
N ALA A 302 -22.52 27.83 26.39
CA ALA A 302 -22.89 26.70 27.25
C ALA A 302 -22.57 25.37 26.57
N THR A 303 -22.27 24.35 27.37
CA THR A 303 -22.00 22.98 26.90
C THR A 303 -22.89 21.99 27.64
N VAL A 304 -23.37 20.97 26.93
CA VAL A 304 -23.96 19.74 27.47
C VAL A 304 -23.17 18.57 26.91
N GLU A 305 -22.67 17.69 27.77
CA GLU A 305 -22.09 16.40 27.39
C GLU A 305 -23.05 15.27 27.73
N LEU A 306 -23.34 14.42 26.73
CA LEU A 306 -24.14 13.20 26.86
C LEU A 306 -23.20 12.00 26.81
N ARG A 307 -23.39 11.02 27.69
CA ARG A 307 -22.59 9.78 27.72
C ARG A 307 -23.50 8.56 27.62
N VAL A 308 -23.51 7.93 26.44
CA VAL A 308 -24.22 6.68 26.14
C VAL A 308 -23.38 5.48 26.57
N ARG A 309 -23.90 4.63 27.45
CA ARG A 309 -23.21 3.42 27.93
C ARG A 309 -24.17 2.24 28.09
N PRO A 310 -23.69 0.98 28.00
CA PRO A 310 -24.45 -0.13 28.54
C PRO A 310 -24.58 0.06 30.05
N ASP A 311 -25.79 -0.14 30.56
CA ASP A 311 -26.03 -0.14 32.00
C ASP A 311 -25.33 -1.35 32.67
N GLY A 312 -24.86 -1.18 33.90
CA GLY A 312 -23.98 -2.12 34.61
C GLY A 312 -22.54 -2.25 34.06
N ALA A 313 -22.20 -1.73 32.88
CA ALA A 313 -20.86 -1.92 32.29
C ALA A 313 -19.83 -0.90 32.79
N ALA A 314 -18.62 -1.39 33.08
CA ALA A 314 -17.46 -0.55 33.39
C ALA A 314 -17.05 0.36 32.20
N PRO A 315 -16.36 1.49 32.48
CA PRO A 315 -15.78 2.36 31.46
C PRO A 315 -14.89 1.61 30.47
N LEU A 316 -14.91 2.01 29.20
CA LEU A 316 -14.12 1.35 28.16
C LEU A 316 -12.61 1.52 28.40
N ARG A 317 -11.89 0.41 28.54
CA ARG A 317 -10.46 0.36 28.18
C ARG A 317 -10.35 0.21 26.66
N THR A 318 -10.62 1.29 25.93
CA THR A 318 -10.42 1.35 24.47
C THR A 318 -8.97 1.01 24.12
N VAL A 319 -8.76 0.17 23.11
CA VAL A 319 -7.41 -0.23 22.66
C VAL A 319 -6.59 0.99 22.20
N GLY A 320 -7.23 1.93 21.49
CA GLY A 320 -6.58 3.01 20.74
C GLY A 320 -5.71 4.03 21.50
N ARG A 321 -5.85 4.20 22.82
CA ARG A 321 -4.96 5.12 23.60
C ARG A 321 -3.74 4.45 24.24
N VAL A 322 -3.69 3.12 24.28
CA VAL A 322 -2.56 2.36 24.86
C VAL A 322 -1.84 1.51 23.79
N ALA A 323 -2.46 1.31 22.62
CA ALA A 323 -1.94 0.49 21.52
C ALA A 323 -1.03 1.22 20.53
N THR A 324 -0.53 2.41 20.85
CA THR A 324 0.46 3.16 20.03
C THR A 324 1.75 2.38 19.76
N GLY A 325 2.00 1.29 20.49
CA GLY A 325 3.09 0.34 20.27
C GLY A 325 2.74 -0.94 19.50
N LEU A 326 1.57 -1.05 18.86
CA LEU A 326 1.20 -2.18 17.97
C LEU A 326 1.43 -1.88 16.49
N LEU A 327 1.06 -0.68 16.04
CA LEU A 327 1.31 -0.15 14.70
C LEU A 327 2.05 1.17 14.86
N ALA A 328 3.22 1.30 14.21
CA ALA A 328 4.01 2.52 14.27
C ALA A 328 3.27 3.71 13.64
N PRO A 329 3.44 4.94 14.17
CA PRO A 329 2.75 6.14 13.69
C PRO A 329 3.44 6.70 12.43
N ALA A 330 3.50 5.88 11.38
CA ALA A 330 4.23 6.19 10.16
C ALA A 330 3.66 7.43 9.45
N ARG A 331 4.55 8.24 8.88
CA ARG A 331 4.20 9.48 8.17
C ARG A 331 4.85 9.53 6.81
N ALA A 332 4.11 10.07 5.85
CA ALA A 332 4.61 10.36 4.51
C ALA A 332 4.75 11.87 4.30
N VAL A 333 5.75 12.27 3.54
CA VAL A 333 5.98 13.61 2.99
C VAL A 333 6.34 13.47 1.51
N GLY A 334 6.04 14.46 0.67
CA GLY A 334 6.34 14.34 -0.77
C GLY A 334 5.68 15.42 -1.62
N ASP A 335 5.86 15.30 -2.94
CA ASP A 335 5.31 16.25 -3.91
C ASP A 335 3.80 16.09 -4.13
N ASP A 336 3.26 14.86 -4.01
CA ASP A 336 1.82 14.62 -4.10
C ASP A 336 1.14 14.84 -2.73
N PRO A 337 0.30 15.89 -2.56
CA PRO A 337 -0.26 16.28 -1.27
C PRO A 337 -1.31 15.30 -0.74
N ARG A 338 -1.75 14.32 -1.54
CA ARG A 338 -2.77 13.34 -1.16
C ARG A 338 -2.19 12.19 -0.34
N ILE A 339 -0.88 12.01 -0.39
CA ILE A 339 -0.16 10.88 0.20
C ILE A 339 0.00 10.99 1.73
N PRO A 340 0.39 12.15 2.32
CA PRO A 340 0.42 12.31 3.77
C PRO A 340 -0.94 12.03 4.42
N GLU A 341 -2.02 12.55 3.82
CA GLU A 341 -3.38 12.45 4.36
C GLU A 341 -3.99 11.06 4.18
N LEU A 342 -3.71 10.39 3.05
CA LEU A 342 -4.08 8.98 2.84
C LEU A 342 -3.40 8.05 3.85
N LEU A 343 -2.09 8.20 4.10
CA LEU A 343 -1.39 7.38 5.09
C LEU A 343 -1.88 7.68 6.51
N ARG A 344 -2.01 8.95 6.90
CA ARG A 344 -2.52 9.37 8.22
C ARG A 344 -3.90 8.76 8.50
N THR A 345 -4.85 8.96 7.58
CA THR A 345 -6.22 8.44 7.71
C THR A 345 -6.25 6.92 7.77
N SER A 346 -5.42 6.25 6.96
CA SER A 346 -5.33 4.78 6.96
C SER A 346 -4.75 4.22 8.26
N VAL A 347 -3.73 4.86 8.84
CA VAL A 347 -3.15 4.43 10.14
C VAL A 347 -4.17 4.63 11.28
N GLU A 348 -4.90 5.76 11.29
CA GLU A 348 -5.99 5.98 12.25
C GLU A 348 -7.12 4.95 12.11
N ASP A 349 -7.50 4.61 10.88
CA ASP A 349 -8.54 3.62 10.60
C ASP A 349 -8.13 2.19 10.99
N LEU A 350 -6.85 1.82 10.78
CA LEU A 350 -6.29 0.56 11.27
C LEU A 350 -6.32 0.52 12.81
N GLN A 351 -5.88 1.59 13.49
CA GLN A 351 -5.89 1.67 14.95
C GLN A 351 -7.33 1.60 15.53
N ALA A 352 -8.30 2.20 14.85
CA ALA A 352 -9.71 2.18 15.25
C ALA A 352 -10.41 0.82 15.05
N LEU A 353 -9.92 -0.01 14.13
CA LEU A 353 -10.43 -1.36 13.86
C LEU A 353 -9.81 -2.46 14.74
N LEU A 354 -8.88 -2.11 15.66
CA LEU A 354 -8.24 -3.08 16.56
C LEU A 354 -9.20 -3.64 17.61
N LEU A 355 -9.28 -4.97 17.68
CA LEU A 355 -9.99 -5.73 18.72
C LEU A 355 -9.02 -6.69 19.42
N ARG A 356 -9.28 -6.97 20.70
CA ARG A 356 -8.56 -7.99 21.48
C ARG A 356 -9.31 -9.32 21.47
N ASP A 357 -8.59 -10.43 21.56
CA ASP A 357 -9.19 -11.73 21.90
C ASP A 357 -9.77 -11.66 23.33
N PRO A 358 -11.08 -11.91 23.54
CA PRO A 358 -11.68 -11.93 24.87
C PRO A 358 -11.07 -12.97 25.81
N ALA A 359 -10.56 -14.09 25.28
CA ALA A 359 -9.90 -15.14 26.05
C ALA A 359 -8.40 -14.85 26.30
N HIS A 360 -7.74 -14.11 25.40
CA HIS A 360 -6.32 -13.77 25.49
C HIS A 360 -6.09 -12.27 25.25
N PRO A 361 -6.38 -11.38 26.21
CA PRO A 361 -6.41 -9.92 25.98
C PRO A 361 -5.06 -9.25 25.61
N SER A 362 -3.97 -10.01 25.60
CA SER A 362 -2.67 -9.63 25.02
C SER A 362 -2.68 -9.67 23.48
N ASP A 363 -3.41 -10.61 22.88
CA ASP A 363 -3.49 -10.77 21.44
C ASP A 363 -4.54 -9.79 20.87
N THR A 364 -4.15 -9.11 19.79
CA THR A 364 -4.95 -8.08 19.12
C THR A 364 -4.97 -8.37 17.62
N TYR A 365 -6.13 -8.18 16.99
CA TYR A 365 -6.40 -8.40 15.57
C TYR A 365 -7.20 -7.22 14.99
N LEU A 366 -7.33 -7.16 13.65
CA LEU A 366 -8.19 -6.19 12.97
C LEU A 366 -9.57 -6.78 12.67
N ALA A 367 -10.63 -6.06 13.03
CA ALA A 367 -11.97 -6.32 12.51
C ALA A 367 -12.02 -6.03 11.01
N ALA A 368 -12.74 -6.84 10.22
CA ALA A 368 -12.68 -6.76 8.77
C ALA A 368 -13.24 -5.44 8.18
N GLY A 369 -14.22 -4.81 8.83
CA GLY A 369 -14.69 -3.47 8.48
C GLY A 369 -16.03 -3.09 9.11
N VAL A 370 -16.29 -1.78 9.22
CA VAL A 370 -17.54 -1.24 9.80
C VAL A 370 -18.47 -0.70 8.71
N PRO A 371 -19.81 -0.85 8.84
CA PRO A 371 -20.52 -1.45 9.96
C PRO A 371 -20.66 -2.98 9.87
N TRP A 372 -20.56 -3.59 8.69
CA TRP A 372 -21.09 -4.94 8.46
C TRP A 372 -20.25 -6.10 9.01
N ARG A 373 -18.96 -5.90 9.30
CA ARG A 373 -18.03 -6.98 9.66
C ARG A 373 -17.11 -6.56 10.82
N CYS A 374 -17.74 -6.13 11.92
CA CYS A 374 -17.11 -5.67 13.17
C CYS A 374 -16.39 -6.78 13.99
N GLY A 375 -15.86 -7.82 13.35
CA GLY A 375 -15.23 -8.97 14.02
C GLY A 375 -14.15 -9.62 13.16
N LEU A 376 -13.58 -10.72 13.66
CA LEU A 376 -12.51 -11.46 13.00
C LEU A 376 -13.02 -12.16 11.72
N ALA A 377 -12.47 -11.78 10.57
CA ALA A 377 -12.52 -12.56 9.34
C ALA A 377 -11.09 -13.04 9.03
N PRO A 378 -10.77 -14.34 9.13
CA PRO A 378 -9.38 -14.83 9.14
C PRO A 378 -8.53 -14.42 7.93
N ALA A 379 -9.06 -14.52 6.71
CA ALA A 379 -8.32 -14.20 5.49
C ALA A 379 -8.05 -12.69 5.37
N GLU A 380 -9.07 -11.86 5.61
CA GLU A 380 -8.96 -10.40 5.60
C GLU A 380 -8.03 -9.88 6.71
N ALA A 381 -8.07 -10.48 7.91
CA ALA A 381 -7.18 -10.13 9.02
C ALA A 381 -5.72 -10.47 8.72
N LEU A 382 -5.43 -11.66 8.18
CA LEU A 382 -4.08 -12.04 7.74
C LEU A 382 -3.59 -11.15 6.59
N ALA A 383 -4.43 -10.86 5.59
CA ALA A 383 -4.07 -9.98 4.49
C ALA A 383 -3.77 -8.55 4.96
N ALA A 384 -4.56 -8.00 5.88
CA ALA A 384 -4.31 -6.68 6.47
C ALA A 384 -3.05 -6.68 7.35
N ALA A 385 -2.82 -7.72 8.16
CA ALA A 385 -1.60 -7.88 8.96
C ALA A 385 -0.34 -7.96 8.09
N ARG A 386 -0.39 -8.69 6.96
CA ARG A 386 0.69 -8.78 5.97
C ARG A 386 1.02 -7.42 5.35
N MET A 387 0.00 -6.70 4.88
CA MET A 387 0.16 -5.37 4.27
C MET A 387 0.62 -4.30 5.29
N THR A 388 0.46 -4.55 6.59
CA THR A 388 0.89 -3.62 7.67
C THR A 388 2.21 -4.00 8.34
N LEU A 389 2.92 -5.05 7.88
CA LEU A 389 4.27 -5.38 8.36
C LEU A 389 5.26 -4.19 8.36
N PRO A 390 5.23 -3.22 7.41
CA PRO A 390 6.04 -2.01 7.48
C PRO A 390 5.79 -1.11 8.71
N LEU A 391 4.67 -1.28 9.40
CA LEU A 391 4.33 -0.59 10.66
C LEU A 391 4.74 -1.40 11.91
N GLY A 392 5.17 -2.65 11.75
CA GLY A 392 5.59 -3.54 12.82
C GLY A 392 4.91 -4.92 12.80
N THR A 393 5.60 -5.91 13.38
CA THR A 393 5.22 -7.33 13.30
C THR A 393 4.24 -7.80 14.38
N ARG A 394 3.93 -6.96 15.39
CA ARG A 394 3.15 -7.35 16.58
C ARG A 394 1.68 -7.66 16.28
N LEU A 395 1.08 -6.96 15.31
CA LEU A 395 -0.28 -7.25 14.84
C LEU A 395 -0.36 -8.62 14.13
N ALA A 396 0.66 -8.94 13.32
CA ALA A 396 0.76 -10.25 12.67
C ALA A 396 0.90 -11.37 13.71
N ALA A 397 1.78 -11.20 14.70
CA ALA A 397 1.95 -12.14 15.81
C ALA A 397 0.63 -12.44 16.55
N GLY A 398 -0.07 -11.41 17.03
CA GLY A 398 -1.35 -11.56 17.73
C GLY A 398 -2.44 -12.21 16.85
N THR A 399 -2.52 -11.82 15.57
CA THR A 399 -3.46 -12.42 14.61
C THR A 399 -3.15 -13.89 14.34
N LEU A 400 -1.87 -14.24 14.18
CA LEU A 400 -1.43 -15.63 13.99
C LEU A 400 -1.70 -16.48 15.25
N ARG A 401 -1.41 -15.99 16.47
CA ARG A 401 -1.72 -16.73 17.70
C ARG A 401 -3.22 -17.00 17.87
N ILE A 402 -4.07 -16.02 17.58
CA ILE A 402 -5.53 -16.20 17.58
C ILE A 402 -5.94 -17.29 16.59
N LEU A 403 -5.44 -17.24 15.35
CA LEU A 403 -5.85 -18.19 14.31
C LEU A 403 -5.27 -19.60 14.51
N ALA A 404 -4.07 -19.73 15.09
CA ALA A 404 -3.49 -21.01 15.50
C ALA A 404 -4.42 -21.76 16.46
N ARG A 405 -5.00 -21.05 17.44
CA ARG A 405 -6.02 -21.60 18.37
C ARG A 405 -7.34 -21.99 17.70
N THR A 406 -7.57 -21.63 16.43
CA THR A 406 -8.78 -21.97 15.65
C THR A 406 -8.56 -23.01 14.55
N GLN A 407 -7.35 -23.56 14.41
CA GLN A 407 -7.08 -24.67 13.50
C GLN A 407 -7.87 -25.92 13.91
N ARG A 408 -8.36 -26.68 12.93
CA ARG A 408 -9.05 -27.95 13.18
C ARG A 408 -8.05 -29.01 13.69
N PRO A 409 -8.23 -29.54 14.92
CA PRO A 409 -7.35 -30.54 15.50
C PRO A 409 -7.72 -31.97 15.07
N GLY A 410 -6.88 -32.95 15.44
CA GLY A 410 -7.15 -34.38 15.26
C GLY A 410 -6.48 -34.98 14.04
N SER A 411 -7.03 -36.07 13.51
CA SER A 411 -6.50 -36.81 12.36
C SER A 411 -7.53 -36.91 11.23
N GLY A 412 -7.16 -36.43 10.04
CA GLY A 412 -7.97 -36.49 8.82
C GLY A 412 -7.65 -35.36 7.84
N ALA A 413 -8.27 -35.38 6.65
CA ALA A 413 -7.99 -34.43 5.56
C ALA A 413 -8.28 -32.94 5.88
N GLN A 414 -8.92 -32.64 7.01
CA GLN A 414 -9.20 -31.26 7.45
C GLN A 414 -8.32 -30.81 8.63
N THR A 415 -7.43 -31.65 9.14
CA THR A 415 -6.46 -31.26 10.19
C THR A 415 -5.61 -30.09 9.70
N GLY A 416 -5.44 -29.05 10.52
CA GLY A 416 -4.65 -27.86 10.18
C GLY A 416 -5.37 -26.78 9.37
N LEU A 417 -6.58 -27.05 8.86
CA LEU A 417 -7.44 -26.05 8.24
C LEU A 417 -7.91 -25.03 9.27
N ILE A 418 -7.74 -23.74 8.98
CA ILE A 418 -8.36 -22.62 9.70
C ILE A 418 -9.80 -22.49 9.23
N ALA A 419 -10.76 -22.45 10.17
CA ALA A 419 -12.17 -22.29 9.83
C ALA A 419 -12.49 -20.88 9.31
N GLY A 420 -13.31 -20.78 8.27
CA GLY A 420 -13.83 -19.51 7.76
C GLY A 420 -15.12 -19.73 6.96
N PRO A 421 -16.01 -18.73 6.86
CA PRO A 421 -17.26 -18.84 6.12
C PRO A 421 -17.05 -19.01 4.61
N LEU A 422 -18.09 -19.50 3.94
CA LEU A 422 -18.21 -19.34 2.48
C LEU A 422 -18.46 -17.86 2.15
N ARG A 423 -17.91 -17.40 1.03
CA ARG A 423 -17.99 -16.02 0.56
C ARG A 423 -18.36 -16.01 -0.91
N ASP A 424 -19.24 -15.10 -1.31
CA ASP A 424 -19.62 -14.89 -2.72
C ASP A 424 -18.37 -14.80 -3.62
N ALA A 425 -18.53 -15.28 -4.86
CA ALA A 425 -17.51 -15.31 -5.91
C ALA A 425 -17.97 -14.62 -7.22
N GLY A 426 -19.15 -13.98 -7.23
CA GLY A 426 -19.76 -13.42 -8.43
C GLY A 426 -20.53 -14.45 -9.27
N PRO A 427 -21.10 -14.05 -10.42
CA PRO A 427 -22.16 -14.77 -11.13
C PRO A 427 -21.72 -16.06 -11.86
N HIS A 428 -20.44 -16.44 -11.79
CA HIS A 428 -19.87 -17.52 -12.60
C HIS A 428 -19.37 -18.72 -11.80
N LEU A 429 -19.17 -18.58 -10.49
CA LEU A 429 -18.59 -19.61 -9.63
C LEU A 429 -19.43 -19.76 -8.35
N PRO A 430 -19.48 -20.96 -7.74
CA PRO A 430 -20.06 -21.12 -6.41
C PRO A 430 -19.28 -20.26 -5.38
N PRO A 431 -19.85 -20.01 -4.19
CA PRO A 431 -19.12 -19.39 -3.09
C PRO A 431 -17.80 -20.12 -2.77
N GLY A 432 -16.73 -19.35 -2.52
CA GLY A 432 -15.40 -19.85 -2.16
C GLY A 432 -15.18 -19.91 -0.65
N CYS A 433 -14.27 -20.76 -0.19
CA CYS A 433 -13.98 -20.95 1.24
C CYS A 433 -12.89 -19.98 1.74
N THR A 434 -13.27 -19.02 2.60
CA THR A 434 -12.28 -18.09 3.20
C THR A 434 -11.32 -18.80 4.17
N GLY A 435 -11.71 -19.95 4.72
CA GLY A 435 -10.83 -20.79 5.54
C GLY A 435 -9.64 -21.33 4.75
N THR A 436 -9.83 -21.68 3.48
CA THR A 436 -8.74 -22.08 2.57
C THR A 436 -7.73 -20.94 2.39
N GLU A 437 -8.21 -19.75 2.04
CA GLU A 437 -7.34 -18.56 1.89
C GLU A 437 -6.58 -18.22 3.17
N ALA A 438 -7.24 -18.28 4.34
CA ALA A 438 -6.60 -18.05 5.64
C ALA A 438 -5.52 -19.09 5.96
N THR A 439 -5.78 -20.37 5.65
CA THR A 439 -4.84 -21.48 5.87
C THR A 439 -3.59 -21.34 4.98
N LEU A 440 -3.76 -20.90 3.73
CA LEU A 440 -2.65 -20.63 2.82
C LEU A 440 -1.89 -19.33 3.18
N LEU A 441 -2.58 -18.32 3.71
CA LEU A 441 -1.96 -17.08 4.16
C LEU A 441 -1.18 -17.25 5.47
N PHE A 442 -1.55 -18.15 6.37
CA PHE A 442 -0.89 -18.33 7.67
C PHE A 442 0.65 -18.51 7.57
N PRO A 443 1.19 -19.50 6.82
CA PRO A 443 2.64 -19.66 6.67
C PRO A 443 3.29 -18.49 5.92
N VAL A 444 2.59 -17.85 4.99
CA VAL A 444 3.06 -16.67 4.25
C VAL A 444 3.27 -15.48 5.18
N VAL A 445 2.29 -15.19 6.05
CA VAL A 445 2.39 -14.08 7.01
C VAL A 445 3.46 -14.36 8.06
N LEU A 446 3.62 -15.61 8.52
CA LEU A 446 4.71 -15.97 9.44
C LEU A 446 6.10 -15.82 8.79
N ALA A 447 6.26 -16.31 7.56
CA ALA A 447 7.51 -16.20 6.80
C ALA A 447 7.89 -14.74 6.52
N GLU A 448 6.96 -13.91 6.03
CA GLU A 448 7.23 -12.49 5.79
C GLU A 448 7.41 -11.71 7.10
N ALA A 449 6.63 -11.98 8.16
CA ALA A 449 6.83 -11.35 9.46
C ALA A 449 8.23 -11.63 10.03
N ARG A 450 8.78 -12.85 9.82
CA ARG A 450 10.19 -13.16 10.11
C ARG A 450 11.15 -12.27 9.32
N ARG A 451 10.95 -12.06 8.01
CA ARG A 451 11.79 -11.18 7.18
C ARG A 451 11.73 -9.71 7.63
N TRP A 452 10.60 -9.25 8.15
CA TRP A 452 10.44 -7.94 8.81
C TRP A 452 10.97 -7.88 10.27
N GLY A 453 11.32 -9.03 10.85
CA GLY A 453 11.91 -9.15 12.19
C GLY A 453 10.90 -9.36 13.32
N LEU A 454 9.98 -10.30 13.14
CA LEU A 454 9.26 -10.94 14.25
C LEU A 454 10.27 -11.65 15.17
N ALA A 455 10.01 -11.65 16.47
CA ALA A 455 10.90 -12.26 17.45
C ALA A 455 10.98 -13.79 17.27
N GLU A 456 12.18 -14.35 17.41
CA GLU A 456 12.44 -15.78 17.24
C GLU A 456 11.54 -16.66 18.11
N GLN A 457 11.29 -16.27 19.36
CA GLN A 457 10.38 -16.98 20.27
C GLN A 457 8.93 -17.05 19.76
N GLU A 458 8.41 -15.97 19.19
CA GLU A 458 7.06 -15.93 18.59
C GLU A 458 7.00 -16.81 17.32
N ILE A 459 8.10 -16.90 16.56
CA ILE A 459 8.17 -17.77 15.37
C ILE A 459 8.18 -19.24 15.80
N GLN A 460 8.98 -19.61 16.80
CA GLN A 460 9.04 -20.98 17.35
C GLN A 460 7.69 -21.41 17.97
N GLU A 461 6.94 -20.48 18.60
CA GLU A 461 5.57 -20.72 19.09
C GLU A 461 4.58 -21.01 17.94
N LEU A 462 4.69 -20.27 16.84
CA LEU A 462 3.75 -20.32 15.71
C LEU A 462 4.11 -21.36 14.63
N LEU A 463 5.35 -21.86 14.62
CA LEU A 463 5.86 -22.77 13.59
C LEU A 463 5.05 -24.08 13.46
N PRO A 464 4.61 -24.76 14.55
CA PRO A 464 3.77 -25.96 14.43
C PRO A 464 2.42 -25.71 13.76
N ALA A 465 1.84 -24.52 13.97
CA ALA A 465 0.61 -24.13 13.30
C ALA A 465 0.83 -23.87 11.80
N ALA A 466 1.97 -23.28 11.40
CA ALA A 466 2.33 -23.15 10.00
C ALA A 466 2.62 -24.50 9.33
N GLU A 467 3.27 -25.42 10.05
CA GLU A 467 3.44 -26.82 9.61
C GLU A 467 2.09 -27.50 9.36
N HIS A 468 1.14 -27.39 10.29
CA HIS A 468 -0.20 -27.95 10.08
C HIS A 468 -0.91 -27.37 8.84
N CYS A 469 -0.76 -26.08 8.53
CA CYS A 469 -1.32 -25.50 7.31
C CYS A 469 -0.65 -26.03 6.03
N LEU A 470 0.66 -26.28 6.05
CA LEU A 470 1.42 -26.82 4.91
C LEU A 470 1.19 -28.33 4.72
N THR A 471 1.04 -29.07 5.82
CA THR A 471 0.57 -30.46 5.81
C THR A 471 -0.87 -30.56 5.34
N TRP A 472 -1.76 -29.63 5.73
CA TRP A 472 -3.13 -29.56 5.21
C TRP A 472 -3.14 -29.38 3.69
N LEU A 473 -2.33 -28.46 3.15
CA LEU A 473 -2.18 -28.26 1.71
C LEU A 473 -1.77 -29.55 0.99
N LEU A 474 -0.68 -30.19 1.43
CA LEU A 474 -0.18 -31.43 0.81
C LEU A 474 -1.15 -32.61 0.95
N ASN A 475 -1.90 -32.69 2.06
CA ASN A 475 -2.90 -33.74 2.30
C ASN A 475 -4.24 -33.49 1.60
N THR A 476 -4.54 -32.26 1.18
CA THR A 476 -5.78 -31.93 0.43
C THR A 476 -5.56 -32.10 -1.08
N VAL A 477 -4.31 -32.00 -1.54
CA VAL A 477 -3.92 -32.20 -2.93
C VAL A 477 -3.53 -33.67 -3.21
N GLU A 478 -3.04 -34.39 -2.20
CA GLU A 478 -2.65 -35.82 -2.27
C GLU A 478 -1.60 -36.11 -3.38
N GLU A 479 -2.01 -36.79 -4.46
CA GLU A 479 -1.21 -37.05 -5.68
C GLU A 479 -1.60 -36.14 -6.86
N GLY A 480 -2.57 -35.24 -6.65
CA GLY A 480 -3.05 -34.30 -7.67
C GLY A 480 -2.11 -33.11 -7.89
N THR A 481 -2.37 -32.35 -8.96
CA THR A 481 -1.60 -31.14 -9.29
C THR A 481 -2.17 -29.88 -8.65
N TYR A 482 -3.47 -29.85 -8.34
CA TYR A 482 -4.22 -28.63 -8.04
C TYR A 482 -4.97 -28.69 -6.72
N LEU A 483 -5.11 -27.53 -6.06
CA LEU A 483 -5.97 -27.38 -4.89
C LEU A 483 -7.39 -26.96 -5.33
N CYS A 484 -8.33 -27.88 -5.19
CA CYS A 484 -9.76 -27.64 -5.39
C CYS A 484 -10.39 -26.86 -4.22
N ASP A 485 -11.54 -26.22 -4.46
CA ASP A 485 -12.42 -25.80 -3.36
C ASP A 485 -12.80 -27.00 -2.48
N PRO A 486 -12.93 -26.84 -1.14
CA PRO A 486 -13.21 -27.93 -0.20
C PRO A 486 -14.67 -28.46 -0.22
N GLN A 487 -15.46 -28.11 -1.24
CA GLN A 487 -16.81 -28.61 -1.47
C GLN A 487 -16.79 -29.77 -2.48
N PRO A 488 -17.62 -30.83 -2.36
CA PRO A 488 -17.60 -31.95 -3.30
C PRO A 488 -17.83 -31.50 -4.74
N GLY A 489 -16.90 -31.83 -5.65
CA GLY A 489 -16.92 -31.35 -7.03
C GLY A 489 -16.61 -29.85 -7.20
N GLY A 490 -16.01 -29.22 -6.18
CA GLY A 490 -15.66 -27.81 -6.18
C GLY A 490 -14.65 -27.42 -7.27
N PRO A 491 -14.72 -26.19 -7.80
CA PRO A 491 -13.83 -25.74 -8.86
C PRO A 491 -12.37 -25.58 -8.39
N VAL A 492 -11.44 -25.70 -9.32
CA VAL A 492 -10.05 -25.27 -9.16
C VAL A 492 -9.94 -23.81 -9.58
N ARG A 493 -9.68 -22.90 -8.63
CA ARG A 493 -9.63 -21.45 -8.90
C ARG A 493 -8.22 -20.96 -9.16
N CYS A 494 -8.09 -19.96 -10.04
CA CYS A 494 -6.84 -19.30 -10.38
C CYS A 494 -6.15 -18.66 -9.17
N GLU A 495 -6.90 -17.89 -8.38
CA GLU A 495 -6.43 -17.22 -7.18
C GLU A 495 -6.00 -18.22 -6.09
N THR A 496 -6.74 -19.32 -5.92
CA THR A 496 -6.38 -20.39 -4.98
C THR A 496 -5.05 -21.04 -5.36
N GLN A 497 -4.78 -21.26 -6.65
CA GLN A 497 -3.50 -21.82 -7.10
C GLN A 497 -2.36 -20.83 -6.84
N ALA A 498 -2.58 -19.53 -7.09
CA ALA A 498 -1.59 -18.49 -6.80
C ALA A 498 -1.26 -18.39 -5.30
N HIS A 499 -2.28 -18.46 -4.44
CA HIS A 499 -2.12 -18.49 -2.98
C HIS A 499 -1.37 -19.74 -2.52
N ALA A 500 -1.71 -20.91 -3.06
CA ALA A 500 -1.10 -22.19 -2.68
C ALA A 500 0.35 -22.31 -3.15
N HIS A 501 0.67 -21.86 -4.37
CA HIS A 501 2.04 -21.78 -4.87
C HIS A 501 2.92 -20.87 -4.00
N ARG A 502 2.42 -19.68 -3.63
CA ARG A 502 3.09 -18.78 -2.69
C ARG A 502 3.28 -19.43 -1.31
N ALA A 503 2.23 -20.07 -0.78
CA ALA A 503 2.27 -20.74 0.52
C ALA A 503 3.31 -21.87 0.54
N ALA A 504 3.40 -22.67 -0.53
CA ALA A 504 4.40 -23.73 -0.64
C ALA A 504 5.85 -23.19 -0.71
N LEU A 505 6.09 -22.12 -1.48
CA LEU A 505 7.44 -21.56 -1.62
C LEU A 505 7.94 -20.82 -0.38
N LEU A 506 7.12 -19.93 0.20
CA LEU A 506 7.47 -19.21 1.44
C LEU A 506 7.43 -20.15 2.66
N GLY A 507 6.53 -21.15 2.64
CA GLY A 507 6.50 -22.23 3.61
C GLY A 507 7.77 -23.08 3.57
N ALA A 508 8.27 -23.46 2.39
CA ALA A 508 9.52 -24.20 2.27
C ALA A 508 10.75 -23.40 2.74
N ASP A 509 10.82 -22.10 2.42
CA ASP A 509 11.85 -21.18 2.93
C ASP A 509 11.80 -21.05 4.46
N LEU A 510 10.59 -21.02 5.05
CA LEU A 510 10.40 -21.02 6.50
C LEU A 510 10.79 -22.38 7.13
N LEU A 511 10.36 -23.52 6.58
CA LEU A 511 10.65 -24.83 7.16
C LEU A 511 12.15 -25.13 7.15
N ASP A 512 12.83 -24.91 6.02
CA ASP A 512 14.27 -25.12 5.89
C ASP A 512 15.07 -24.24 6.87
N ALA A 513 14.65 -22.99 7.07
CA ALA A 513 15.30 -22.05 7.99
C ALA A 513 15.23 -22.46 9.47
N TYR A 514 14.38 -23.44 9.82
CA TYR A 514 14.19 -24.00 11.16
C TYR A 514 14.48 -25.52 11.20
N GLY A 515 15.09 -26.08 10.14
CA GLY A 515 15.42 -27.50 10.04
C GLY A 515 14.20 -28.43 10.04
N ARG A 516 13.01 -27.94 9.69
CA ARG A 516 11.77 -28.73 9.67
C ARG A 516 11.64 -29.51 8.35
N PRO A 517 11.11 -30.74 8.37
CA PRO A 517 10.96 -31.55 7.16
C PRO A 517 9.86 -31.00 6.23
N GLY A 518 9.94 -31.35 4.94
CA GLY A 518 8.86 -31.11 3.96
C GLY A 518 9.13 -29.98 2.95
N GLY A 519 10.08 -29.07 3.21
CA GLY A 519 10.41 -27.96 2.30
C GLY A 519 10.75 -28.41 0.87
N ALA A 520 11.49 -29.51 0.71
CA ALA A 520 11.78 -30.10 -0.60
C ALA A 520 10.51 -30.54 -1.37
N ARG A 521 9.57 -31.25 -0.71
CA ARG A 521 8.30 -31.70 -1.33
C ARG A 521 7.42 -30.50 -1.73
N LEU A 522 7.36 -29.47 -0.89
CA LEU A 522 6.63 -28.23 -1.20
C LEU A 522 7.20 -27.52 -2.44
N ARG A 523 8.53 -27.44 -2.60
CA ARG A 523 9.15 -26.82 -3.80
C ARG A 523 8.96 -27.66 -5.06
N GLN A 524 9.06 -29.00 -4.95
CA GLN A 524 8.77 -29.90 -6.06
C GLN A 524 7.33 -29.70 -6.54
N TRP A 525 6.36 -29.82 -5.63
CA TRP A 525 4.95 -29.64 -5.94
C TRP A 525 4.64 -28.24 -6.51
N ALA A 526 5.25 -27.18 -5.97
CA ALA A 526 5.09 -25.83 -6.52
C ALA A 526 5.59 -25.72 -7.98
N GLN A 527 6.70 -26.39 -8.33
CA GLN A 527 7.21 -26.40 -9.70
C GLN A 527 6.36 -27.28 -10.64
N GLU A 528 5.78 -28.38 -10.15
CA GLU A 528 4.82 -29.21 -10.88
C GLU A 528 3.53 -28.41 -11.17
N LEU A 529 2.93 -27.81 -10.14
CA LEU A 529 1.80 -26.89 -10.25
C LEU A 529 2.09 -25.74 -11.22
N ARG A 530 3.26 -25.10 -11.14
CA ARG A 530 3.67 -24.01 -12.05
C ARG A 530 3.70 -24.46 -13.51
N THR A 531 4.19 -25.67 -13.76
CA THR A 531 4.32 -26.22 -15.11
C THR A 531 2.95 -26.52 -15.71
N ALA A 532 2.05 -27.16 -14.95
CA ALA A 532 0.70 -27.47 -15.39
C ALA A 532 -0.19 -26.22 -15.50
N PHE A 533 -0.08 -25.28 -14.55
CA PHE A 533 -0.86 -24.03 -14.57
C PHE A 533 -0.61 -23.21 -15.85
N GLN A 534 0.64 -23.18 -16.33
CA GLN A 534 0.98 -22.51 -17.59
C GLN A 534 0.35 -23.17 -18.85
N GLN A 535 -0.15 -24.40 -18.73
CA GLN A 535 -0.81 -25.14 -19.82
C GLN A 535 -2.35 -25.07 -19.66
N ASP A 536 -2.86 -25.30 -18.46
CA ASP A 536 -4.30 -25.45 -18.17
C ASP A 536 -5.04 -24.14 -17.83
N PHE A 537 -4.33 -23.15 -17.28
CA PHE A 537 -4.92 -21.89 -16.78
C PHE A 537 -4.65 -20.69 -17.70
N TRP A 538 -4.23 -20.94 -18.94
CA TRP A 538 -4.03 -19.91 -19.96
C TRP A 538 -4.79 -20.27 -21.23
N VAL A 539 -5.68 -19.38 -21.69
CA VAL A 539 -6.38 -19.52 -22.97
C VAL A 539 -5.75 -18.56 -23.96
N GLU A 540 -5.19 -19.10 -25.04
CA GLU A 540 -4.69 -18.31 -26.16
C GLU A 540 -5.86 -17.70 -26.96
N ASP A 541 -5.72 -16.44 -27.35
CA ASP A 541 -6.67 -15.71 -28.19
C ASP A 541 -5.94 -14.73 -29.12
N PRO A 542 -6.59 -14.19 -30.17
CA PRO A 542 -5.97 -13.26 -31.11
C PRO A 542 -5.50 -11.91 -30.51
N ALA A 543 -5.77 -11.64 -29.22
CA ALA A 543 -5.29 -10.47 -28.49
C ALA A 543 -4.05 -10.77 -27.62
N GLY A 544 -3.50 -11.99 -27.69
CA GLY A 544 -2.32 -12.44 -26.94
C GLY A 544 -2.62 -13.38 -25.77
N GLY A 545 -3.87 -13.85 -25.65
CA GLY A 545 -4.30 -14.79 -24.61
C GLY A 545 -4.54 -14.15 -23.24
N ARG A 546 -5.11 -14.94 -22.33
CA ARG A 546 -5.52 -14.49 -20.99
C ARG A 546 -5.60 -15.64 -19.96
N PRO A 547 -5.49 -15.34 -18.65
CA PRO A 547 -5.74 -16.33 -17.61
C PRO A 547 -7.19 -16.86 -17.62
N VAL A 548 -7.35 -18.12 -17.27
CA VAL A 548 -8.64 -18.74 -16.94
C VAL A 548 -8.99 -18.41 -15.48
N ALA A 549 -10.24 -18.08 -15.15
CA ALA A 549 -10.64 -17.80 -13.77
C ALA A 549 -10.74 -19.09 -12.92
N ALA A 550 -11.32 -20.15 -13.47
CA ALA A 550 -11.38 -21.45 -12.81
C ALA A 550 -11.50 -22.62 -13.80
N ARG A 551 -11.27 -23.85 -13.32
CA ARG A 551 -11.69 -25.09 -13.98
C ARG A 551 -12.75 -25.79 -13.14
N THR A 552 -13.78 -26.35 -13.78
CA THR A 552 -14.78 -27.20 -13.12
C THR A 552 -14.23 -28.61 -12.90
N ALA A 553 -14.87 -29.40 -12.03
CA ALA A 553 -14.44 -30.76 -11.71
C ALA A 553 -14.46 -31.75 -12.89
N ASP A 554 -15.16 -31.41 -13.98
CA ASP A 554 -15.12 -32.13 -15.27
C ASP A 554 -14.07 -31.57 -16.26
N GLY A 555 -13.12 -30.76 -15.76
CA GLY A 555 -11.95 -30.26 -16.50
C GLY A 555 -12.20 -29.03 -17.37
N ARG A 556 -13.47 -28.63 -17.62
CA ARG A 556 -13.81 -27.48 -18.47
C ARG A 556 -13.30 -26.17 -17.86
N THR A 557 -12.82 -25.27 -18.72
CA THR A 557 -12.36 -23.93 -18.33
C THR A 557 -13.51 -22.94 -18.19
N VAL A 558 -13.34 -21.96 -17.29
CA VAL A 558 -14.26 -20.86 -17.03
C VAL A 558 -13.52 -19.55 -17.36
N PRO A 559 -13.59 -19.06 -18.61
CA PRO A 559 -12.58 -18.14 -19.16
C PRO A 559 -12.99 -16.66 -19.13
N TYR A 560 -13.65 -16.19 -18.06
CA TYR A 560 -13.92 -14.75 -17.89
C TYR A 560 -12.72 -14.04 -17.24
N LEU A 561 -12.48 -12.78 -17.58
CA LEU A 561 -11.44 -11.98 -16.94
C LEU A 561 -11.94 -11.39 -15.61
N SER A 562 -11.31 -11.81 -14.52
CA SER A 562 -11.60 -11.43 -13.13
C SER A 562 -10.46 -10.57 -12.55
N SER A 563 -10.74 -9.69 -11.59
CA SER A 563 -9.71 -9.03 -10.78
C SER A 563 -8.91 -10.00 -9.91
N ALA A 564 -9.47 -11.20 -9.61
CA ALA A 564 -8.80 -12.22 -8.79
C ALA A 564 -7.41 -12.64 -9.34
N VAL A 565 -7.18 -12.49 -10.65
CA VAL A 565 -5.91 -12.77 -11.33
C VAL A 565 -4.72 -11.94 -10.80
N VAL A 566 -4.97 -10.82 -10.10
CA VAL A 566 -3.89 -10.00 -9.51
C VAL A 566 -3.04 -10.78 -8.50
N HIS A 567 -3.59 -11.84 -7.92
CA HIS A 567 -2.85 -12.74 -7.04
C HIS A 567 -1.71 -13.50 -7.75
N LEU A 568 -1.72 -13.59 -9.08
CA LEU A 568 -0.60 -14.14 -9.87
C LEU A 568 0.66 -13.24 -9.82
N LEU A 569 0.50 -11.95 -9.48
CA LEU A 569 1.58 -10.98 -9.34
C LEU A 569 2.09 -10.85 -7.89
N ASP A 570 1.30 -11.31 -6.91
CA ASP A 570 1.60 -11.25 -5.48
C ASP A 570 2.36 -12.52 -5.05
N THR A 571 3.64 -12.61 -5.42
CA THR A 571 4.45 -13.83 -5.23
C THR A 571 5.04 -13.99 -3.83
N GLY A 572 5.23 -12.88 -3.10
CA GLY A 572 5.74 -12.87 -1.72
C GLY A 572 7.26 -12.77 -1.58
N LEU A 573 7.71 -12.42 -0.37
CA LEU A 573 9.10 -12.09 -0.04
C LEU A 573 9.87 -13.30 0.53
N LEU A 574 11.05 -13.57 -0.05
CA LEU A 574 12.02 -14.58 0.40
C LEU A 574 13.24 -13.90 1.06
N GLY A 575 14.26 -14.69 1.39
CA GLY A 575 15.55 -14.17 1.83
C GLY A 575 16.27 -13.26 0.82
N ALA A 576 17.31 -12.57 1.28
CA ALA A 576 18.09 -11.58 0.53
C ALA A 576 17.29 -10.37 -0.02
N GLY A 577 16.03 -10.20 0.37
CA GLY A 577 15.12 -9.21 -0.20
C GLY A 577 14.65 -9.55 -1.63
N GLU A 578 14.83 -10.79 -2.07
CA GLU A 578 14.28 -11.29 -3.33
C GLU A 578 12.84 -11.77 -3.17
N LEU A 579 12.13 -11.87 -4.28
CA LEU A 579 10.74 -12.33 -4.32
C LEU A 579 10.69 -13.76 -4.84
N ALA A 580 9.69 -14.53 -4.38
CA ALA A 580 9.45 -15.86 -4.93
C ALA A 580 9.09 -15.78 -6.43
N PRO A 581 9.42 -16.82 -7.22
CA PRO A 581 8.89 -16.94 -8.58
C PRO A 581 7.35 -16.99 -8.55
N GLY A 582 6.71 -16.37 -9.53
CA GLY A 582 5.26 -16.48 -9.75
C GLY A 582 4.90 -17.64 -10.66
N LEU A 583 3.61 -18.00 -10.72
CA LEU A 583 3.11 -19.05 -11.61
C LEU A 583 3.39 -18.74 -13.09
N LEU A 584 3.33 -17.47 -13.48
CA LEU A 584 3.57 -17.02 -14.86
C LEU A 584 5.07 -16.96 -15.22
N ASP A 585 5.31 -16.97 -16.53
CA ASP A 585 6.56 -16.52 -17.16
C ASP A 585 6.51 -15.02 -17.50
N LYS A 586 7.60 -14.45 -18.04
CA LYS A 586 7.70 -13.02 -18.36
C LYS A 586 6.63 -12.56 -19.38
N VAL A 587 6.38 -13.34 -20.43
CA VAL A 587 5.49 -12.98 -21.55
C VAL A 587 4.04 -12.97 -21.07
N ARG A 588 3.63 -14.02 -20.35
CA ARG A 588 2.30 -14.07 -19.73
C ARG A 588 2.10 -12.98 -18.67
N THR A 589 3.15 -12.61 -17.93
CA THR A 589 3.09 -11.47 -16.99
C THR A 589 2.93 -10.14 -17.72
N GLU A 590 3.61 -9.93 -18.86
CA GLU A 590 3.44 -8.73 -19.69
C GLU A 590 2.02 -8.63 -20.26
N GLN A 591 1.48 -9.73 -20.79
CA GLN A 591 0.11 -9.77 -21.27
C GLN A 591 -0.90 -9.51 -20.13
N LEU A 592 -0.65 -10.05 -18.93
CA LEU A 592 -1.48 -9.74 -17.76
C LEU A 592 -1.45 -8.25 -17.39
N ALA A 593 -0.30 -7.59 -17.48
CA ALA A 593 -0.18 -6.14 -17.27
C ALA A 593 -1.01 -5.33 -18.29
N ARG A 594 -1.01 -5.75 -19.56
CA ARG A 594 -1.83 -5.16 -20.63
C ARG A 594 -3.33 -5.39 -20.42
N LEU A 595 -3.74 -6.57 -19.95
CA LEU A 595 -5.14 -6.90 -19.65
C LEU A 595 -5.68 -6.11 -18.45
N LEU A 596 -4.89 -5.97 -17.37
CA LEU A 596 -5.28 -5.23 -16.16
C LEU A 596 -5.37 -3.71 -16.39
N SER A 597 -4.47 -3.14 -17.20
CA SER A 597 -4.50 -1.72 -17.57
C SER A 597 -5.43 -1.40 -18.76
N GLY A 598 -6.01 -2.41 -19.40
CA GLY A 598 -6.98 -2.24 -20.48
C GLY A 598 -8.34 -1.78 -19.94
N PRO A 599 -9.13 -1.00 -20.71
CA PRO A 599 -10.40 -0.41 -20.26
C PRO A 599 -11.52 -1.42 -20.00
N ALA A 600 -11.28 -2.72 -20.23
CA ALA A 600 -12.16 -3.77 -19.73
C ALA A 600 -12.05 -3.91 -18.21
N MET A 601 -10.83 -3.87 -17.65
CA MET A 601 -10.56 -4.04 -16.22
C MET A 601 -10.38 -2.70 -15.49
N ASP A 602 -9.51 -1.82 -16.00
CA ASP A 602 -9.32 -0.50 -15.42
C ASP A 602 -10.53 0.41 -15.75
N SER A 603 -11.11 0.96 -14.70
CA SER A 603 -12.18 1.97 -14.79
C SER A 603 -11.66 3.40 -14.90
N GLY A 604 -10.35 3.64 -14.72
CA GLY A 604 -9.77 4.97 -14.48
C GLY A 604 -9.90 5.45 -13.02
N TRP A 605 -10.59 4.67 -12.19
CA TRP A 605 -10.57 4.74 -10.72
C TRP A 605 -9.85 3.53 -10.09
N GLY A 606 -9.86 2.39 -10.76
CA GLY A 606 -9.21 1.14 -10.34
C GLY A 606 -9.81 -0.10 -11.04
N LEU A 607 -9.40 -1.29 -10.62
CA LEU A 607 -9.79 -2.57 -11.25
C LEU A 607 -11.21 -3.01 -10.86
N ARG A 608 -12.05 -3.26 -11.86
CA ARG A 608 -13.37 -3.90 -11.73
C ARG A 608 -13.27 -5.37 -11.32
N GLY A 609 -14.23 -5.85 -10.52
CA GLY A 609 -14.32 -7.27 -10.12
C GLY A 609 -14.29 -8.28 -11.28
N ILE A 610 -15.02 -8.00 -12.37
CA ILE A 610 -14.85 -8.68 -13.67
C ILE A 610 -14.90 -7.65 -14.80
N GLY A 611 -14.32 -8.00 -15.94
CA GLY A 611 -14.21 -7.12 -17.10
C GLY A 611 -15.56 -6.57 -17.59
N ALA A 612 -15.59 -5.31 -18.00
CA ALA A 612 -16.81 -4.58 -18.41
C ALA A 612 -17.55 -5.14 -19.64
N LYS A 613 -17.03 -6.19 -20.28
CA LYS A 613 -17.64 -6.92 -21.41
C LYS A 613 -18.01 -8.38 -21.07
N GLU A 614 -17.71 -8.84 -19.86
CA GLU A 614 -18.05 -10.19 -19.41
C GLU A 614 -19.54 -10.28 -19.04
N VAL A 615 -20.13 -11.47 -19.22
CA VAL A 615 -21.56 -11.69 -18.94
C VAL A 615 -21.83 -11.51 -17.45
N GLY A 616 -22.91 -10.82 -17.08
CA GLY A 616 -23.22 -10.56 -15.66
C GLY A 616 -22.35 -9.47 -15.01
N HIS A 617 -21.57 -8.72 -15.81
CA HIS A 617 -20.94 -7.50 -15.34
C HIS A 617 -21.99 -6.51 -14.78
N SER A 618 -21.73 -5.98 -13.59
CA SER A 618 -22.53 -4.94 -12.94
C SER A 618 -21.61 -3.98 -12.18
N PRO A 619 -21.63 -2.66 -12.45
CA PRO A 619 -20.79 -1.70 -11.73
C PRO A 619 -20.99 -1.72 -10.21
N PHE A 620 -22.17 -2.10 -9.72
CA PHE A 620 -22.49 -2.24 -8.29
C PHE A 620 -22.45 -3.70 -7.80
N GLY A 621 -22.02 -4.65 -8.62
CA GLY A 621 -21.85 -6.04 -8.21
C GLY A 621 -20.56 -6.22 -7.41
N HIS A 622 -20.68 -6.60 -6.12
CA HIS A 622 -19.58 -6.73 -5.15
C HIS A 622 -18.34 -7.45 -5.69
N ARG A 623 -18.54 -8.47 -6.54
CA ARG A 623 -17.47 -9.17 -7.28
C ARG A 623 -17.68 -9.23 -8.79
N SER A 624 -18.77 -8.66 -9.31
CA SER A 624 -19.08 -8.66 -10.74
C SER A 624 -18.92 -7.31 -11.42
N GLY A 625 -18.27 -6.34 -10.77
CA GLY A 625 -17.84 -5.12 -11.46
C GLY A 625 -17.42 -3.98 -10.56
N ALA A 626 -17.85 -3.95 -9.29
CA ALA A 626 -17.37 -2.97 -8.31
C ALA A 626 -15.83 -2.98 -8.22
N VAL A 627 -15.23 -1.80 -8.03
CA VAL A 627 -13.78 -1.67 -7.83
C VAL A 627 -13.47 -1.96 -6.37
N ARG A 628 -12.72 -3.04 -6.11
CA ARG A 628 -12.20 -3.36 -4.77
C ARG A 628 -10.81 -2.74 -4.61
N VAL A 629 -10.62 -1.93 -3.56
CA VAL A 629 -9.36 -1.20 -3.35
C VAL A 629 -8.18 -2.17 -3.18
N GLN A 630 -8.38 -3.26 -2.43
CA GLN A 630 -7.36 -4.27 -2.17
C GLN A 630 -6.83 -4.95 -3.45
N GLU A 631 -7.71 -5.28 -4.40
CA GLU A 631 -7.31 -5.92 -5.67
C GLU A 631 -6.53 -4.95 -6.56
N THR A 632 -6.95 -3.68 -6.59
CA THR A 632 -6.21 -2.63 -7.30
C THR A 632 -4.85 -2.35 -6.66
N ALA A 633 -4.75 -2.35 -5.32
CA ALA A 633 -3.49 -2.16 -4.61
C ALA A 633 -2.51 -3.33 -4.80
N LEU A 634 -3.00 -4.57 -4.79
CA LEU A 634 -2.20 -5.75 -5.14
C LEU A 634 -1.71 -5.70 -6.58
N ALA A 635 -2.54 -5.22 -7.53
CA ALA A 635 -2.12 -5.02 -8.91
C ALA A 635 -1.02 -3.95 -9.03
N VAL A 636 -1.20 -2.77 -8.43
CA VAL A 636 -0.17 -1.70 -8.45
C VAL A 636 1.14 -2.22 -7.86
N ALA A 637 1.09 -2.86 -6.69
CA ALA A 637 2.28 -3.40 -6.03
C ALA A 637 2.99 -4.47 -6.88
N GLY A 638 2.24 -5.46 -7.40
CA GLY A 638 2.76 -6.55 -8.22
C GLY A 638 3.30 -6.11 -9.59
N LEU A 639 2.63 -5.17 -10.25
CA LEU A 639 3.06 -4.60 -11.54
C LEU A 639 4.33 -3.76 -11.37
N ALA A 640 4.40 -2.91 -10.34
CA ALA A 640 5.62 -2.16 -10.00
C ALA A 640 6.79 -3.10 -9.68
N VAL A 641 6.53 -4.13 -8.86
CA VAL A 641 7.47 -5.20 -8.53
C VAL A 641 8.02 -5.93 -9.76
N ALA A 642 7.17 -6.18 -10.76
CA ALA A 642 7.54 -6.89 -11.99
C ALA A 642 8.17 -5.99 -13.07
N GLY A 643 8.19 -4.66 -12.86
CA GLY A 643 8.78 -3.68 -13.78
C GLY A 643 7.78 -3.03 -14.76
N TYR A 644 6.48 -3.32 -14.65
CA TYR A 644 5.41 -2.70 -15.43
C TYR A 644 4.96 -1.39 -14.78
N GLU A 645 5.92 -0.47 -14.61
CA GLU A 645 5.76 0.76 -13.84
C GLU A 645 4.71 1.71 -14.43
N LYS A 646 4.54 1.72 -15.76
CA LYS A 646 3.56 2.54 -16.48
C LYS A 646 2.13 2.11 -16.13
N GLU A 647 1.88 0.81 -16.17
CA GLU A 647 0.59 0.18 -15.90
C GLU A 647 0.25 0.30 -14.41
N ALA A 648 1.23 0.08 -13.52
CA ALA A 648 1.10 0.36 -12.08
C ALA A 648 0.77 1.84 -11.79
N SER A 649 1.42 2.77 -12.50
CA SER A 649 1.21 4.22 -12.32
C SER A 649 -0.17 4.70 -12.79
N GLY A 650 -0.79 4.03 -13.77
CA GLY A 650 -2.16 4.31 -14.19
C GLY A 650 -3.16 3.99 -13.07
N LEU A 651 -3.16 2.74 -12.62
CA LEU A 651 -4.03 2.26 -11.54
C LEU A 651 -3.82 3.04 -10.24
N LEU A 652 -2.57 3.37 -9.88
CA LEU A 652 -2.23 4.21 -8.73
C LEU A 652 -2.90 5.59 -8.80
N LYS A 653 -2.84 6.27 -9.95
CA LYS A 653 -3.45 7.59 -10.14
C LYS A 653 -4.98 7.53 -10.11
N GLY A 654 -5.58 6.42 -10.52
CA GLY A 654 -7.00 6.12 -10.31
C GLY A 654 -7.36 6.07 -8.82
N VAL A 655 -6.68 5.21 -8.05
CA VAL A 655 -6.95 5.01 -6.62
C VAL A 655 -6.70 6.28 -5.80
N LEU A 656 -5.66 7.07 -6.12
CA LEU A 656 -5.39 8.34 -5.43
C LEU A 656 -6.46 9.41 -5.70
N ALA A 657 -6.96 9.50 -6.93
CA ALA A 657 -8.09 10.39 -7.25
C ALA A 657 -9.39 9.92 -6.58
N ALA A 658 -9.59 8.61 -6.43
CA ALA A 658 -10.71 8.08 -5.67
C ALA A 658 -10.56 8.34 -4.16
N ALA A 659 -9.35 8.23 -3.61
CA ALA A 659 -9.07 8.51 -2.21
C ALA A 659 -9.39 9.97 -1.86
N GLU A 660 -8.95 10.91 -2.70
CA GLU A 660 -9.24 12.34 -2.61
C GLU A 660 -10.75 12.62 -2.58
N HIS A 661 -11.53 12.04 -3.51
CA HIS A 661 -13.00 12.14 -3.50
C HIS A 661 -13.63 11.57 -2.21
N PHE A 662 -13.11 10.44 -1.72
CA PHE A 662 -13.55 9.82 -0.47
C PHE A 662 -12.89 10.42 0.79
N GLY A 663 -12.37 11.66 0.72
CA GLY A 663 -11.81 12.37 1.88
C GLY A 663 -10.69 11.59 2.58
N HIS A 664 -9.86 10.92 1.78
CA HIS A 664 -8.76 10.02 2.14
C HIS A 664 -9.14 8.76 2.95
N ARG A 665 -10.41 8.61 3.37
CA ARG A 665 -10.99 7.35 3.87
C ARG A 665 -11.68 6.61 2.73
N LEU A 666 -10.91 5.82 1.97
CA LEU A 666 -11.45 4.92 0.96
C LEU A 666 -12.46 3.91 1.57
N PRO A 667 -13.62 3.66 0.93
CA PRO A 667 -14.46 2.51 1.25
C PRO A 667 -13.83 1.22 0.72
N GLU A 668 -14.28 0.07 1.23
CA GLU A 668 -13.90 -1.27 0.75
C GLU A 668 -13.97 -1.40 -0.79
N MET A 669 -15.02 -0.82 -1.36
CA MET A 669 -15.29 -0.80 -2.78
C MET A 669 -16.19 0.37 -3.16
N TYR A 670 -16.15 0.73 -4.44
CA TYR A 670 -17.01 1.71 -5.09
C TYR A 670 -17.40 1.20 -6.49
N ALA A 671 -18.28 1.91 -7.20
CA ALA A 671 -18.84 1.42 -8.45
C ALA A 671 -17.79 1.29 -9.57
N GLY A 672 -17.92 0.25 -10.40
CA GLY A 672 -17.08 -0.04 -11.58
C GLY A 672 -17.32 0.85 -12.80
N GLU A 673 -17.94 2.01 -12.63
CA GLU A 673 -18.30 2.89 -13.76
C GLU A 673 -17.05 3.49 -14.40
N GLN A 674 -17.09 3.65 -15.73
CA GLN A 674 -15.94 4.18 -16.48
C GLN A 674 -15.76 5.67 -16.19
N ARG A 675 -14.55 6.04 -15.75
CA ARG A 675 -14.14 7.43 -15.60
C ARG A 675 -14.21 8.16 -16.93
N SER A 676 -14.72 9.37 -16.86
CA SER A 676 -14.98 10.31 -17.95
C SER A 676 -14.73 11.73 -17.45
N ASP A 677 -14.65 12.70 -18.36
CA ASP A 677 -14.43 14.09 -17.97
C ASP A 677 -15.60 14.61 -17.11
N GLY A 678 -15.27 15.13 -15.93
CA GLY A 678 -16.23 15.62 -14.94
C GLY A 678 -16.93 14.57 -14.08
N SER A 679 -16.69 13.26 -14.25
CA SER A 679 -17.27 12.24 -13.36
C SER A 679 -16.46 12.02 -12.08
N ALA A 680 -17.11 11.40 -11.09
CA ALA A 680 -16.59 11.07 -9.77
C ALA A 680 -16.88 9.58 -9.45
N PRO A 681 -16.11 8.92 -8.57
CA PRO A 681 -16.32 7.51 -8.24
C PRO A 681 -17.58 7.34 -7.38
N VAL A 682 -18.57 6.61 -7.89
CA VAL A 682 -19.87 6.46 -7.20
C VAL A 682 -19.77 5.46 -6.04
N SER A 683 -20.19 5.87 -4.85
CA SER A 683 -20.21 5.04 -3.65
C SER A 683 -21.00 3.74 -3.82
N HIS A 684 -20.42 2.60 -3.43
CA HIS A 684 -21.15 1.33 -3.35
C HIS A 684 -22.02 1.27 -2.07
N PRO A 685 -23.33 0.96 -2.15
CA PRO A 685 -24.27 1.16 -1.05
C PRO A 685 -24.00 0.32 0.20
N ALA A 686 -23.47 -0.89 0.06
CA ALA A 686 -23.19 -1.81 1.17
C ALA A 686 -21.69 -1.93 1.51
N ALA A 687 -20.83 -1.00 1.07
CA ALA A 687 -19.40 -1.07 1.38
C ALA A 687 -19.10 -0.74 2.85
N CYS A 688 -18.11 -1.44 3.44
CA CYS A 688 -17.55 -1.04 4.73
C CYS A 688 -16.63 0.19 4.58
N ARG A 689 -16.67 1.12 5.54
CA ARG A 689 -15.87 2.35 5.54
C ARG A 689 -15.65 2.86 6.98
N PRO A 690 -14.46 2.66 7.59
CA PRO A 690 -13.30 1.95 7.04
C PRO A 690 -13.44 0.42 6.97
N ALA A 691 -12.52 -0.21 6.21
CA ALA A 691 -12.31 -1.65 6.13
C ALA A 691 -10.81 -1.97 6.25
N ALA A 692 -10.46 -3.03 6.98
CA ALA A 692 -9.08 -3.30 7.39
C ALA A 692 -8.12 -3.49 6.21
N THR A 693 -8.50 -4.30 5.22
CA THR A 693 -7.66 -4.53 4.03
C THR A 693 -7.53 -3.29 3.15
N THR A 694 -8.49 -2.35 3.23
CA THR A 694 -8.48 -1.10 2.46
C THR A 694 -7.56 -0.06 3.08
N ALA A 695 -7.63 0.13 4.40
CA ALA A 695 -6.66 0.98 5.11
C ALA A 695 -5.24 0.40 5.02
N ALA A 696 -5.08 -0.92 5.14
CA ALA A 696 -3.80 -1.60 4.93
C ALA A 696 -3.27 -1.49 3.48
N SER A 697 -4.16 -1.35 2.49
CA SER A 697 -3.76 -1.18 1.08
C SER A 697 -2.99 0.11 0.84
N ALA A 698 -3.25 1.18 1.59
CA ALA A 698 -2.45 2.40 1.52
C ALA A 698 -0.99 2.16 1.94
N VAL A 699 -0.78 1.36 3.01
CA VAL A 699 0.55 0.98 3.47
C VAL A 699 1.28 0.14 2.40
N LEU A 700 0.59 -0.83 1.79
CA LEU A 700 1.12 -1.63 0.68
C LEU A 700 1.54 -0.77 -0.51
N LEU A 701 0.68 0.16 -0.96
CA LEU A 701 0.94 1.04 -2.10
C LEU A 701 2.23 1.86 -1.90
N LEU A 702 2.38 2.49 -0.73
CA LEU A 702 3.55 3.33 -0.44
C LEU A 702 4.82 2.49 -0.22
N ALA A 703 4.71 1.36 0.48
CA ALA A 703 5.84 0.44 0.66
C ALA A 703 6.33 -0.18 -0.66
N ALA A 704 5.42 -0.45 -1.61
CA ALA A 704 5.76 -0.94 -2.94
C ALA A 704 6.42 0.13 -3.83
N LEU A 705 6.00 1.39 -3.75
CA LEU A 705 6.61 2.51 -4.49
C LEU A 705 8.06 2.78 -4.07
N VAL A 706 8.34 2.72 -2.77
CA VAL A 706 9.71 2.83 -2.22
C VAL A 706 10.49 1.50 -2.36
N GLY A 707 9.77 0.38 -2.43
CA GLY A 707 10.32 -0.95 -2.68
C GLY A 707 11.17 -1.48 -1.54
N VAL A 708 10.74 -1.26 -0.29
CA VAL A 708 11.44 -1.72 0.93
C VAL A 708 11.29 -3.24 1.07
N ARG A 709 12.40 -3.97 1.06
CA ARG A 709 12.47 -5.43 1.13
C ARG A 709 13.49 -5.88 2.18
N PRO A 710 13.09 -5.98 3.46
CA PRO A 710 14.01 -6.38 4.53
C PRO A 710 14.25 -7.89 4.54
N ASP A 711 15.41 -8.28 5.07
CA ASP A 711 15.70 -9.63 5.54
C ASP A 711 16.42 -9.51 6.89
N ALA A 712 15.64 -9.27 7.94
CA ALA A 712 16.11 -9.05 9.30
C ALA A 712 16.98 -10.21 9.86
N PRO A 713 16.67 -11.51 9.61
CA PRO A 713 17.58 -12.62 9.92
C PRO A 713 18.98 -12.48 9.31
N ALA A 714 19.08 -11.97 8.07
CA ALA A 714 20.35 -11.68 7.41
C ALA A 714 20.93 -10.29 7.76
N ARG A 715 20.23 -9.51 8.59
CA ARG A 715 20.50 -8.07 8.87
C ARG A 715 20.69 -7.23 7.61
N THR A 716 19.91 -7.49 6.55
CA THR A 716 19.95 -6.68 5.32
C THR A 716 18.63 -6.00 5.03
N VAL A 717 18.67 -4.89 4.30
CA VAL A 717 17.51 -4.31 3.64
C VAL A 717 17.85 -3.99 2.19
N THR A 718 17.02 -4.50 1.27
CA THR A 718 17.07 -4.19 -0.16
C THR A 718 16.08 -3.05 -0.44
N LEU A 719 16.50 -2.03 -1.17
CA LEU A 719 15.61 -1.01 -1.74
C LEU A 719 15.52 -1.18 -3.25
N ARG A 720 14.30 -1.29 -3.79
CA ARG A 720 14.00 -1.33 -5.22
C ARG A 720 12.82 -0.41 -5.56
N PRO A 721 13.00 0.93 -5.46
CA PRO A 721 11.96 1.90 -5.74
C PRO A 721 11.52 1.87 -7.22
N VAL A 722 10.32 2.40 -7.47
CA VAL A 722 9.77 2.64 -8.82
C VAL A 722 10.54 3.78 -9.48
N ARG A 723 11.25 3.47 -10.58
CA ARG A 723 12.24 4.33 -11.23
C ARG A 723 11.62 5.59 -11.84
N THR A 724 10.40 5.48 -12.34
CA THR A 724 9.62 6.57 -12.92
C THR A 724 9.12 7.60 -11.89
N ALA A 725 9.33 7.37 -10.59
CA ALA A 725 8.94 8.26 -9.48
C ALA A 725 7.55 8.90 -9.68
N PRO A 726 6.46 8.11 -9.84
CA PRO A 726 5.19 8.58 -10.42
C PRO A 726 4.40 9.58 -9.56
N LEU A 727 4.88 9.85 -8.34
CA LEU A 727 4.34 10.81 -7.37
C LEU A 727 5.37 11.92 -7.01
N GLY A 728 6.45 12.05 -7.80
CA GLY A 728 7.59 12.90 -7.48
C GLY A 728 8.45 12.33 -6.34
N GLN A 729 9.02 13.22 -5.52
CA GLN A 729 9.72 12.86 -4.30
C GLN A 729 8.74 12.34 -3.24
N ILE A 730 9.12 11.27 -2.53
CA ILE A 730 8.38 10.73 -1.38
C ILE A 730 9.35 10.31 -0.26
N GLY A 731 9.09 10.76 0.97
CA GLY A 731 9.75 10.29 2.18
C GLY A 731 8.75 9.55 3.06
N LEU A 732 9.12 8.37 3.56
CA LEU A 732 8.38 7.62 4.57
C LEU A 732 9.22 7.57 5.86
N THR A 733 8.59 7.88 6.99
CA THR A 733 9.22 7.96 8.31
C THR A 733 8.40 7.19 9.35
N GLY A 734 9.03 6.70 10.41
CA GLY A 734 8.33 5.92 11.44
C GLY A 734 7.82 4.55 10.96
N LEU A 735 8.45 3.96 9.95
CA LEU A 735 8.30 2.54 9.63
C LEU A 735 9.06 1.71 10.67
N ARG A 736 8.97 0.37 10.61
CA ARG A 736 9.79 -0.54 11.42
C ARG A 736 10.45 -1.65 10.61
N VAL A 737 11.71 -1.92 10.91
CA VAL A 737 12.48 -3.08 10.40
C VAL A 737 13.27 -3.65 11.59
N ALA A 738 13.26 -4.97 11.78
CA ALA A 738 13.88 -5.63 12.94
C ALA A 738 13.37 -5.06 14.30
N GLY A 739 12.12 -4.61 14.34
CA GLY A 739 11.50 -3.95 15.50
C GLY A 739 11.92 -2.48 15.71
N ALA A 740 13.08 -2.07 15.22
CA ALA A 740 13.60 -0.71 15.31
C ALA A 740 12.92 0.27 14.32
N PRO A 741 13.03 1.60 14.53
CA PRO A 741 12.60 2.60 13.56
C PRO A 741 13.29 2.45 12.20
N PHE A 742 12.60 2.87 11.14
CA PHE A 742 13.13 2.94 9.80
C PHE A 742 12.52 4.12 9.03
N ALA A 743 13.36 4.86 8.30
CA ALA A 743 12.94 5.95 7.43
C ALA A 743 13.71 5.93 6.10
N VAL A 744 13.03 6.32 5.03
CA VAL A 744 13.52 6.17 3.66
C VAL A 744 12.90 7.22 2.74
N ARG A 745 13.72 7.83 1.87
CA ARG A 745 13.33 8.88 0.92
C ARG A 745 13.68 8.49 -0.50
N VAL A 746 12.71 8.57 -1.40
CA VAL A 746 12.87 8.42 -2.85
C VAL A 746 12.82 9.80 -3.50
N SER A 747 13.83 10.11 -4.30
CA SER A 747 13.95 11.34 -5.08
C SER A 747 13.08 11.31 -6.35
N ARG A 748 12.89 12.47 -6.99
CA ARG A 748 12.25 12.61 -8.31
C ARG A 748 12.94 11.84 -9.45
N LEU A 749 14.13 11.29 -9.20
CA LEU A 749 14.90 10.46 -10.13
C LEU A 749 14.76 8.96 -9.85
N GLY A 750 13.86 8.56 -8.93
CA GLY A 750 13.68 7.16 -8.53
C GLY A 750 14.83 6.60 -7.67
N LEU A 751 15.81 7.41 -7.27
CA LEU A 751 16.88 7.00 -6.36
C LEU A 751 16.39 7.05 -4.91
N ALA A 752 16.59 5.98 -4.16
CA ALA A 752 16.21 5.87 -2.74
C ALA A 752 17.41 5.98 -1.79
N MET A 753 17.19 6.63 -0.65
CA MET A 753 18.15 6.87 0.43
C MET A 753 17.50 6.43 1.76
N VAL A 754 18.25 5.72 2.60
CA VAL A 754 17.83 5.44 3.99
C VAL A 754 18.19 6.64 4.85
N GLU A 755 17.25 7.07 5.70
CA GLU A 755 17.40 8.26 6.56
C GLU A 755 17.50 7.88 8.04
N GLU A 756 16.91 6.73 8.42
CA GLU A 756 16.92 6.17 9.77
C GLU A 756 16.93 4.64 9.64
N ALA A 757 17.82 3.96 10.37
CA ALA A 757 17.90 2.51 10.47
C ALA A 757 18.67 2.12 11.74
N VAL A 758 18.55 0.85 12.16
CA VAL A 758 19.29 0.31 13.30
C VAL A 758 20.73 -0.04 12.94
N ASP A 759 21.64 0.16 13.89
CA ASP A 759 23.06 -0.21 13.76
C ASP A 759 23.24 -1.66 13.30
N GLY A 760 24.10 -1.83 12.29
CA GLY A 760 24.38 -3.14 11.69
C GLY A 760 23.34 -3.65 10.68
N LEU A 761 22.28 -2.89 10.35
CA LEU A 761 21.42 -3.17 9.20
C LEU A 761 22.11 -2.75 7.89
N GLN A 762 22.49 -3.71 7.05
CA GLN A 762 23.23 -3.46 5.81
C GLN A 762 22.30 -3.17 4.62
N LEU A 763 22.54 -2.07 3.90
CA LEU A 763 21.85 -1.77 2.64
C LEU A 763 22.40 -2.67 1.52
N ARG A 764 21.55 -3.54 0.96
CA ARG A 764 21.91 -4.41 -0.16
C ARG A 764 21.62 -3.73 -1.51
N ALA A 765 22.60 -3.02 -2.03
CA ALA A 765 22.52 -2.36 -3.32
C ALA A 765 22.53 -3.36 -4.49
N TYR A 766 21.60 -3.18 -5.45
CA TYR A 766 21.57 -3.95 -6.70
C TYR A 766 21.93 -3.05 -7.89
N LEU A 767 23.22 -2.99 -8.23
CA LEU A 767 23.69 -2.41 -9.49
C LEU A 767 23.34 -3.36 -10.64
N VAL A 768 22.16 -3.18 -11.22
CA VAL A 768 21.69 -3.97 -12.38
C VAL A 768 22.36 -3.47 -13.65
N ARG A 769 23.52 -4.04 -13.99
CA ARG A 769 24.13 -3.92 -15.32
C ARG A 769 23.29 -4.71 -16.33
N ARG A 770 22.94 -4.10 -17.47
CA ARG A 770 22.56 -4.84 -18.69
C ARG A 770 23.80 -4.94 -19.56
N ASP A 771 24.09 -6.12 -20.09
CA ASP A 771 24.99 -6.27 -21.24
C ASP A 771 24.19 -6.18 -22.56
N ARG A 772 24.86 -6.38 -23.70
CA ARG A 772 24.26 -6.29 -25.05
C ARG A 772 23.52 -7.56 -25.49
N HIS A 773 23.46 -8.61 -24.67
CA HIS A 773 22.83 -9.89 -25.01
C HIS A 773 21.71 -10.31 -24.04
N GLY A 774 21.53 -9.58 -22.93
CA GLY A 774 20.34 -9.66 -22.08
C GLY A 774 20.45 -10.64 -20.92
N GLU A 775 21.64 -11.21 -20.67
CA GLU A 775 21.90 -12.01 -19.48
C GLU A 775 22.07 -11.12 -18.24
N ARG A 776 21.99 -11.75 -17.05
CA ARG A 776 21.95 -11.05 -15.75
C ARG A 776 23.17 -11.39 -14.90
N THR A 777 24.31 -10.77 -15.18
CA THR A 777 25.47 -10.90 -14.29
C THR A 777 25.22 -10.21 -12.95
N VAL A 778 25.17 -10.97 -11.86
CA VAL A 778 25.06 -10.42 -10.49
C VAL A 778 26.46 -10.23 -9.92
N ILE A 779 26.81 -8.98 -9.58
CA ILE A 779 28.03 -8.66 -8.84
C ILE A 779 27.66 -8.51 -7.36
N ALA A 780 28.22 -9.38 -6.51
CA ALA A 780 28.06 -9.30 -5.06
C ALA A 780 29.27 -8.59 -4.43
N GLY A 781 29.05 -7.52 -3.68
CA GLY A 781 30.08 -6.87 -2.86
C GLY A 781 30.27 -7.62 -1.53
N CYS A 782 31.52 -7.88 -1.17
CA CYS A 782 31.84 -8.56 0.09
C CYS A 782 31.65 -7.66 1.33
N ALA A 783 31.38 -8.28 2.47
CA ALA A 783 31.34 -7.60 3.77
C ALA A 783 32.74 -7.11 4.20
N ALA A 784 32.78 -5.98 4.91
CA ALA A 784 33.98 -5.47 5.55
C ALA A 784 34.05 -5.97 7.01
N ASP A 785 34.84 -7.00 7.26
CA ASP A 785 35.21 -7.43 8.62
C ASP A 785 36.60 -6.84 8.97
N ARG A 786 36.72 -6.21 10.14
CA ARG A 786 37.97 -5.55 10.59
C ARG A 786 38.46 -6.17 11.89
N ARG A 787 39.53 -6.96 11.81
CA ARG A 787 40.48 -7.13 12.92
C ARG A 787 41.74 -6.34 12.61
N GLY A 788 42.01 -5.32 13.41
CA GLY A 788 43.19 -4.46 13.28
C GLY A 788 44.34 -4.89 14.19
N SER A 789 45.56 -4.60 13.76
CA SER A 789 46.76 -4.50 14.59
C SER A 789 47.44 -3.18 14.24
N ALA A 790 47.87 -2.42 15.24
CA ALA A 790 48.25 -1.01 15.07
C ALA A 790 49.72 -0.79 14.69
N ILE A 791 49.99 0.34 14.03
CA ILE A 791 51.26 1.12 14.08
C ILE A 791 50.87 2.61 13.98
N ASP A 792 51.50 3.47 14.77
CA ASP A 792 51.26 4.92 14.82
C ASP A 792 52.07 5.73 13.79
N ALA A 793 51.57 6.92 13.41
CA ALA A 793 52.36 8.12 13.12
C ALA A 793 51.46 9.39 13.09
N ALA A 794 52.01 10.54 13.51
CA ALA A 794 51.43 11.88 13.36
C ALA A 794 51.87 12.53 12.01
N ASP A 795 51.52 13.75 11.59
CA ASP A 795 50.92 14.92 12.26
C ASP A 795 50.21 15.84 11.22
N GLU A 796 49.87 17.08 11.63
CA GLU A 796 49.48 18.28 10.86
C GLU A 796 47.98 18.59 10.61
N GLY A 797 47.63 19.89 10.72
CA GLY A 797 46.77 20.51 9.68
C GLY A 797 45.36 21.02 10.03
N SER A 798 45.00 21.31 11.29
CA SER A 798 43.63 21.78 11.60
C SER A 798 43.25 23.13 10.98
N VAL A 799 42.30 23.12 10.02
CA VAL A 799 41.67 24.32 9.44
C VAL A 799 40.13 24.18 9.39
N TYR A 800 39.52 23.88 10.54
CA TYR A 800 38.07 24.07 10.74
C TYR A 800 37.80 24.83 12.04
N ARG A 801 37.49 26.13 11.92
CA ARG A 801 36.96 26.90 13.06
C ARG A 801 35.48 26.57 13.26
N GLN A 802 35.30 25.55 14.10
CA GLN A 802 34.20 25.33 15.03
C GLN A 802 33.04 26.34 14.95
N ALA A 803 31.85 25.85 14.61
CA ALA A 803 30.60 26.51 14.96
C ALA A 803 30.30 26.29 16.46
N ASP A 804 29.78 27.31 17.14
CA ASP A 804 29.25 27.17 18.50
C ASP A 804 27.87 26.46 18.49
N ASP A 805 27.50 25.90 19.65
CA ASP A 805 26.22 25.25 19.95
C ASP A 805 25.82 24.01 19.09
N TYR A 806 26.70 23.02 19.07
CA TYR A 806 26.28 21.60 19.16
C TYR A 806 26.91 20.92 20.39
N ASP A 807 26.16 20.00 21.01
CA ASP A 807 26.32 19.57 22.40
C ASP A 807 27.73 19.22 22.91
N ARG A 808 28.03 19.71 24.13
CA ARG A 808 29.19 19.31 24.93
C ARG A 808 28.99 17.87 25.45
N GLY A 809 29.52 16.86 24.77
CA GLY A 809 29.41 15.47 25.24
C GLY A 809 30.38 14.43 24.69
N MET A 810 30.83 14.56 23.43
CA MET A 810 31.72 13.59 22.78
C MET A 810 32.84 14.31 22.01
N PRO A 811 34.11 13.91 22.13
CA PRO A 811 35.16 14.39 21.23
C PRO A 811 35.01 13.71 19.86
N TYR A 812 34.44 14.44 18.90
CA TYR A 812 34.53 14.05 17.49
C TYR A 812 35.96 14.29 17.01
N ASP A 813 36.68 13.20 16.76
CA ASP A 813 38.00 13.22 16.14
C ASP A 813 37.87 13.03 14.62
N PRO A 814 38.16 14.06 13.80
CA PRO A 814 38.12 13.92 12.34
C PRO A 814 39.17 12.94 11.80
N SER A 815 40.30 12.75 12.50
CA SER A 815 41.41 11.90 12.05
C SER A 815 41.11 10.40 12.14
N ALA A 816 40.08 10.01 12.89
CA ALA A 816 39.54 8.65 12.91
C ALA A 816 39.02 8.16 11.53
N PHE A 817 38.84 9.07 10.57
CA PHE A 817 38.45 8.78 9.19
C PHE A 817 39.60 9.13 8.24
N PRO A 818 40.20 8.16 7.53
CA PRO A 818 41.30 8.45 6.60
C PRO A 818 40.87 9.47 5.52
N PRO A 819 41.59 10.59 5.36
CA PRO A 819 41.23 11.60 4.38
C PRO A 819 41.35 11.06 2.96
N PHE A 820 40.44 11.47 2.09
CA PHE A 820 40.46 11.19 0.66
C PHE A 820 40.34 12.50 -0.11
N ALA A 821 41.04 12.59 -1.24
CA ALA A 821 40.96 13.78 -2.10
C ALA A 821 39.72 13.72 -2.99
N VAL A 822 39.22 14.90 -3.38
CA VAL A 822 38.10 15.03 -4.30
C VAL A 822 38.58 15.65 -5.62
N THR A 823 38.16 15.07 -6.74
CA THR A 823 38.42 15.60 -8.09
C THR A 823 37.12 15.88 -8.82
N VAL A 824 37.20 16.59 -9.94
CA VAL A 824 36.15 16.66 -10.95
C VAL A 824 36.73 16.22 -12.29
N ASP A 825 35.97 15.42 -13.05
CA ASP A 825 36.34 14.95 -14.39
C ASP A 825 35.30 15.40 -15.43
N LEU A 826 35.73 15.95 -16.56
CA LEU A 826 34.84 16.61 -17.52
C LEU A 826 34.67 15.83 -18.82
N VAL A 827 33.46 15.31 -19.04
CA VAL A 827 33.02 14.78 -20.34
C VAL A 827 32.54 15.95 -21.20
N VAL A 828 33.47 16.64 -21.85
CA VAL A 828 33.13 17.75 -22.78
C VAL A 828 32.86 17.18 -24.17
N LEU A 829 31.64 17.34 -24.67
CA LEU A 829 31.14 16.78 -25.93
C LEU A 829 30.65 17.87 -26.91
N THR A 830 30.99 17.69 -28.18
CA THR A 830 30.60 18.61 -29.27
C THR A 830 30.53 17.87 -30.61
N VAL A 831 29.72 18.35 -31.56
CA VAL A 831 29.56 17.73 -32.89
C VAL A 831 30.44 18.46 -33.89
N ARG A 832 31.43 17.77 -34.47
CA ARG A 832 32.35 18.35 -35.48
C ARG A 832 32.45 17.42 -36.69
N ARG A 833 32.41 17.99 -37.90
CA ARG A 833 32.49 17.24 -39.18
C ARG A 833 31.51 16.04 -39.25
N HIS A 834 30.31 16.20 -38.69
CA HIS A 834 29.25 15.18 -38.58
C HIS A 834 29.54 13.97 -37.66
N ALA A 835 30.56 14.05 -36.79
CA ALA A 835 30.79 13.06 -35.74
C ALA A 835 30.64 13.69 -34.33
N LEU A 836 30.24 12.89 -33.34
CA LEU A 836 30.35 13.27 -31.94
C LEU A 836 31.81 13.16 -31.50
N CYS A 837 32.38 14.28 -31.05
CA CYS A 837 33.73 14.37 -30.54
C CYS A 837 33.73 14.68 -29.04
N ALA A 838 34.75 14.18 -28.33
CA ALA A 838 35.05 14.57 -26.96
C ALA A 838 36.38 15.31 -26.88
N LEU A 839 36.56 16.09 -25.81
CA LEU A 839 37.84 16.68 -25.45
C LEU A 839 38.72 15.63 -24.76
N ALA A 840 39.95 15.48 -25.26
CA ALA A 840 40.98 14.68 -24.62
C ALA A 840 42.26 15.49 -24.43
N VAL A 841 42.85 15.39 -23.24
CA VAL A 841 44.07 16.10 -22.84
C VAL A 841 45.19 15.08 -22.58
N ARG A 842 46.43 15.42 -22.92
CA ARG A 842 47.57 14.50 -22.83
C ARG A 842 48.39 14.80 -21.59
N ARG A 843 48.31 13.95 -20.57
CA ARG A 843 48.94 14.16 -19.26
C ARG A 843 50.44 14.42 -19.38
N GLY A 844 50.89 15.57 -18.88
CA GLY A 844 52.30 15.94 -18.75
C GLY A 844 53.00 15.26 -17.57
N GLU A 845 52.24 14.83 -16.55
CA GLU A 845 52.78 14.27 -15.30
C GLU A 845 52.29 12.83 -14.99
N PRO A 846 53.06 12.05 -14.20
CA PRO A 846 52.60 10.80 -13.60
C PRO A 846 51.35 10.98 -12.69
N PRO A 847 50.54 9.94 -12.46
CA PRO A 847 50.53 8.65 -13.15
C PRO A 847 50.03 8.79 -14.60
N PHE A 848 50.21 7.75 -15.42
CA PHE A 848 49.78 7.70 -16.81
C PHE A 848 50.33 8.83 -17.71
N GLN A 849 51.52 9.33 -17.41
CA GLN A 849 52.23 10.35 -18.20
C GLN A 849 52.25 9.99 -19.69
N GLY A 850 51.95 10.96 -20.56
CA GLY A 850 51.91 10.79 -22.00
C GLY A 850 50.69 10.06 -22.57
N ARG A 851 49.78 9.51 -21.74
CA ARG A 851 48.45 9.03 -22.18
C ARG A 851 47.45 10.18 -22.30
N TRP A 852 46.36 9.92 -23.03
CA TRP A 852 45.19 10.79 -23.05
C TRP A 852 44.33 10.58 -21.79
N ALA A 853 43.60 11.62 -21.39
CA ALA A 853 42.61 11.60 -20.32
C ALA A 853 41.45 12.54 -20.70
N LEU A 854 40.30 12.41 -20.04
CA LEU A 854 39.38 13.55 -19.90
C LEU A 854 40.06 14.66 -19.09
N PRO A 855 39.81 15.95 -19.38
CA PRO A 855 40.25 17.06 -18.53
C PRO A 855 39.57 17.03 -17.16
N GLY A 856 40.25 17.53 -16.14
CA GLY A 856 39.83 17.43 -14.76
C GLY A 856 41.01 17.46 -13.77
N GLY A 857 40.70 17.81 -12.52
CA GLY A 857 41.70 18.10 -11.49
C GLY A 857 41.11 18.06 -10.08
N PHE A 858 41.94 18.38 -9.09
CA PHE A 858 41.54 18.39 -7.68
C PHE A 858 40.70 19.61 -7.32
N VAL A 859 39.72 19.41 -6.45
CA VAL A 859 38.93 20.48 -5.84
C VAL A 859 39.81 21.21 -4.82
N ARG A 860 39.95 22.53 -4.98
CA ARG A 860 40.73 23.39 -4.08
C ARG A 860 39.93 23.70 -2.79
N ALA A 861 40.63 24.15 -1.74
CA ALA A 861 40.00 24.39 -0.43
C ALA A 861 39.04 25.60 -0.40
N ASP A 862 39.06 26.43 -1.44
CA ASP A 862 38.30 27.67 -1.61
C ASP A 862 37.21 27.57 -2.71
N GLU A 863 36.99 26.39 -3.31
CA GLU A 863 36.00 26.18 -4.37
C GLU A 863 35.04 24.99 -4.11
N ASP A 864 33.80 25.10 -4.59
CA ASP A 864 32.85 23.98 -4.63
C ASP A 864 32.99 23.09 -5.88
N LEU A 865 32.25 21.98 -5.93
CA LEU A 865 32.30 21.01 -7.04
C LEU A 865 31.91 21.61 -8.41
N SER A 866 30.98 22.56 -8.44
CA SER A 866 30.53 23.24 -9.66
C SER A 866 31.52 24.33 -10.06
N GLN A 867 32.12 25.02 -9.09
CA GLN A 867 33.20 26.00 -9.31
C GLN A 867 34.46 25.32 -9.85
N ALA A 868 34.88 24.20 -9.28
CA ALA A 868 35.96 23.36 -9.80
C ALA A 868 35.65 22.90 -11.24
N ALA A 869 34.45 22.36 -11.49
CA ALA A 869 34.06 21.92 -12.83
C ALA A 869 34.01 23.07 -13.86
N ALA A 870 33.60 24.27 -13.43
CA ALA A 870 33.62 25.47 -14.27
C ALA A 870 35.05 25.96 -14.55
N ARG A 871 35.95 25.88 -13.56
CA ARG A 871 37.36 26.26 -13.67
C ARG A 871 38.11 25.33 -14.62
N GLU A 872 38.05 24.01 -14.41
CA GLU A 872 38.69 23.01 -15.27
C GLU A 872 38.18 23.12 -16.73
N LEU A 873 36.89 23.44 -16.92
CA LEU A 873 36.32 23.68 -18.25
C LEU A 873 36.92 24.95 -18.88
N ALA A 874 37.00 26.04 -18.13
CA ALA A 874 37.53 27.32 -18.60
C ALA A 874 39.06 27.25 -18.89
N GLU A 875 39.82 26.52 -18.08
CA GLU A 875 41.28 26.37 -18.21
C GLU A 875 41.66 25.63 -19.53
N GLU A 876 40.90 24.61 -19.96
CA GLU A 876 41.20 23.81 -21.18
C GLU A 876 40.43 24.22 -22.44
N THR A 877 39.30 24.95 -22.31
CA THR A 877 38.46 25.36 -23.46
C THR A 877 38.26 26.87 -23.63
N GLY A 878 38.53 27.67 -22.60
CA GLY A 878 38.22 29.11 -22.59
C GLY A 878 36.72 29.46 -22.50
N LEU A 879 35.84 28.47 -22.28
CA LEU A 879 34.39 28.67 -22.16
C LEU A 879 34.00 29.25 -20.80
N ARG A 880 32.79 29.82 -20.74
CA ARG A 880 32.11 30.16 -19.50
C ARG A 880 30.87 29.27 -19.34
N VAL A 881 30.58 28.89 -18.10
CA VAL A 881 29.39 28.10 -17.76
C VAL A 881 28.14 28.99 -17.79
N HIS A 882 27.02 28.44 -18.23
CA HIS A 882 25.75 29.15 -18.22
C HIS A 882 25.24 29.33 -16.77
N ASP A 883 25.18 30.56 -16.29
CA ASP A 883 24.39 30.89 -15.09
C ASP A 883 22.90 30.66 -15.41
N THR A 884 22.15 30.05 -14.48
CA THR A 884 20.71 29.79 -14.65
C THR A 884 19.84 31.02 -14.36
N ALA A 885 20.41 32.11 -13.83
CA ALA A 885 19.68 33.35 -13.55
C ALA A 885 19.42 34.26 -14.77
N HIS A 886 20.15 34.10 -15.88
CA HIS A 886 20.08 35.02 -17.03
C HIS A 886 19.99 34.28 -18.38
N PRO A 887 19.13 34.71 -19.33
CA PRO A 887 19.00 34.05 -20.63
C PRO A 887 20.08 34.46 -21.64
N ALA A 888 20.72 33.45 -22.24
CA ALA A 888 21.47 33.48 -23.52
C ALA A 888 22.27 34.76 -23.87
N GLN A 889 23.56 34.74 -23.53
CA GLN A 889 24.61 35.39 -24.33
C GLN A 889 25.51 34.33 -24.98
N ASP A 890 26.26 34.73 -26.01
CA ASP A 890 27.04 33.82 -26.86
C ASP A 890 28.12 33.02 -26.08
N ASN A 891 28.37 31.78 -26.52
CA ASN A 891 29.41 30.85 -26.00
C ASN A 891 29.26 30.33 -24.55
N CYS A 892 28.04 30.23 -24.02
CA CYS A 892 27.77 29.44 -22.81
C CYS A 892 27.58 27.94 -23.10
N ALA A 893 28.21 27.07 -22.31
CA ALA A 893 28.02 25.61 -22.40
C ALA A 893 26.96 25.09 -21.42
N HIS A 894 26.21 24.04 -21.81
CA HIS A 894 25.35 23.27 -20.89
C HIS A 894 26.25 22.36 -20.04
N LEU A 895 26.37 22.64 -18.74
CA LEU A 895 27.12 21.84 -17.78
C LEU A 895 26.14 21.19 -16.78
N GLU A 896 26.24 19.88 -16.57
CA GLU A 896 25.50 19.15 -15.54
C GLU A 896 26.36 18.10 -14.84
N GLN A 897 26.07 17.78 -13.58
CA GLN A 897 26.72 16.66 -12.90
C GLN A 897 26.31 15.32 -13.56
N LEU A 898 27.30 14.52 -13.92
CA LEU A 898 27.12 13.23 -14.56
C LEU A 898 26.90 12.14 -13.50
N ALA A 899 27.94 11.83 -12.72
CA ALA A 899 27.97 10.76 -11.73
C ALA A 899 29.18 10.94 -10.80
N THR A 900 29.28 10.12 -9.75
CA THR A 900 30.38 10.14 -8.78
C THR A 900 31.12 8.80 -8.79
N TYR A 901 32.44 8.84 -9.00
CA TYR A 901 33.32 7.69 -9.19
C TYR A 901 34.27 7.57 -8.00
N GLY A 902 34.11 6.52 -7.20
CA GLY A 902 34.79 6.37 -5.90
C GLY A 902 35.42 5.01 -5.67
N ASP A 903 35.78 4.27 -6.73
CA ASP A 903 36.49 2.99 -6.57
C ASP A 903 37.82 3.20 -5.82
N PRO A 904 38.15 2.37 -4.80
CA PRO A 904 39.39 2.52 -4.04
C PRO A 904 40.69 2.51 -4.84
N LYS A 905 40.68 2.03 -6.09
CA LYS A 905 41.83 1.85 -6.96
C LYS A 905 41.80 2.73 -8.21
N ARG A 906 40.82 3.65 -8.37
CA ARG A 906 40.71 4.46 -9.60
C ARG A 906 41.93 5.34 -9.87
N ASP A 907 42.56 5.83 -8.80
CA ASP A 907 43.78 6.63 -8.82
C ASP A 907 44.86 5.92 -8.00
N PRO A 908 46.06 5.67 -8.55
CA PRO A 908 47.14 5.00 -7.81
C PRO A 908 47.86 5.89 -6.79
N ARG A 909 47.56 7.21 -6.72
CA ARG A 909 48.25 8.15 -5.82
C ARG A 909 47.76 8.05 -4.36
N MET A 910 46.44 8.03 -4.17
CA MET A 910 45.76 8.00 -2.87
C MET A 910 44.29 7.61 -3.07
N ARG A 911 43.49 7.54 -2.00
CA ARG A 911 42.04 7.45 -2.19
C ARG A 911 41.52 8.75 -2.79
N VAL A 912 40.93 8.66 -3.98
CA VAL A 912 40.29 9.78 -4.69
C VAL A 912 38.82 9.44 -4.96
N VAL A 913 37.95 10.43 -4.82
CA VAL A 913 36.55 10.39 -5.30
C VAL A 913 36.38 11.48 -6.33
N SER A 914 35.95 11.14 -7.55
CA SER A 914 35.68 12.12 -8.60
C SER A 914 34.21 12.39 -8.78
N VAL A 915 33.84 13.67 -8.92
CA VAL A 915 32.50 14.09 -9.32
C VAL A 915 32.54 14.52 -10.78
N ALA A 916 32.19 13.58 -11.67
CA ALA A 916 32.24 13.84 -13.10
C ALA A 916 31.08 14.76 -13.53
N HIS A 917 31.36 15.61 -14.51
CA HIS A 917 30.37 16.49 -15.14
C HIS A 917 30.33 16.28 -16.66
N LEU A 918 29.16 16.50 -17.24
CA LEU A 918 28.91 16.47 -18.67
C LEU A 918 28.76 17.91 -19.18
N ALA A 919 29.59 18.30 -20.15
CA ALA A 919 29.51 19.59 -20.83
C ALA A 919 29.11 19.39 -22.30
N LEU A 920 28.12 20.13 -22.78
CA LEU A 920 27.56 20.03 -24.14
C LEU A 920 27.46 21.42 -24.79
N ALA A 921 28.10 21.60 -25.95
CA ALA A 921 28.12 22.90 -26.65
C ALA A 921 28.42 22.81 -28.17
N PRO A 922 27.93 23.77 -28.98
CA PRO A 922 28.25 23.91 -30.41
C PRO A 922 29.71 24.29 -30.68
N ASP A 923 30.17 23.97 -31.89
CA ASP A 923 31.35 24.51 -32.60
C ASP A 923 32.52 25.00 -31.72
N LEU A 924 32.94 24.15 -30.79
CA LEU A 924 33.93 24.55 -29.79
C LEU A 924 35.28 24.88 -30.43
N PRO A 925 36.01 25.89 -29.88
CA PRO A 925 37.27 26.36 -30.43
C PRO A 925 38.34 25.26 -30.46
N ALA A 926 39.43 25.50 -31.18
CA ALA A 926 40.62 24.66 -31.05
C ALA A 926 41.07 24.68 -29.57
N PRO A 927 41.17 23.51 -28.90
CA PRO A 927 41.43 23.47 -27.48
C PRO A 927 42.87 23.90 -27.21
N ARG A 928 43.12 24.43 -26.02
CA ARG A 928 44.44 24.89 -25.58
C ARG A 928 44.80 24.07 -24.36
N ALA A 929 45.96 23.43 -24.38
CA ALA A 929 46.44 22.69 -23.22
C ALA A 929 46.71 23.67 -22.06
N GLY A 930 45.97 23.49 -20.97
CA GLY A 930 46.16 24.20 -19.69
C GLY A 930 46.86 23.32 -18.64
N GLY A 931 47.35 23.95 -17.56
CA GLY A 931 47.89 23.26 -16.39
C GLY A 931 48.89 22.13 -16.73
N ASP A 932 48.59 20.93 -16.24
CA ASP A 932 49.43 19.74 -16.38
C ASP A 932 49.35 19.07 -17.78
N ALA A 933 48.61 19.64 -18.74
CA ALA A 933 48.43 19.06 -20.06
C ALA A 933 49.56 19.42 -21.04
N SER A 934 50.14 18.41 -21.68
CA SER A 934 51.17 18.57 -22.72
C SER A 934 50.59 18.83 -24.14
N ASN A 935 49.31 18.51 -24.35
CA ASN A 935 48.57 18.71 -25.60
C ASN A 935 47.06 18.50 -25.34
N ALA A 936 46.19 19.12 -26.12
CA ALA A 936 44.74 18.93 -26.06
C ALA A 936 44.16 18.75 -27.46
N ARG A 937 43.15 17.88 -27.64
CA ARG A 937 42.48 17.68 -28.93
C ARG A 937 41.00 17.32 -28.81
N TRP A 938 40.23 17.71 -29.83
CA TRP A 938 38.95 17.08 -30.15
C TRP A 938 39.24 15.76 -30.87
N ALA A 939 38.78 14.64 -30.32
CA ALA A 939 38.84 13.33 -30.97
C ALA A 939 37.42 12.74 -31.08
N PRO A 940 37.09 11.94 -32.12
CA PRO A 940 35.83 11.21 -32.19
C PRO A 940 35.64 10.34 -30.96
N VAL A 941 34.43 10.30 -30.40
CA VAL A 941 34.10 9.44 -29.24
C VAL A 941 34.44 7.97 -29.51
N GLU A 942 34.25 7.52 -30.75
CA GLU A 942 34.57 6.16 -31.18
C GLU A 942 36.08 5.88 -31.13
N GLU A 943 36.95 6.85 -31.43
CA GLU A 943 38.40 6.71 -31.33
C GLU A 943 38.85 6.52 -29.87
N LEU A 944 38.24 7.30 -28.95
CA LEU A 944 38.58 7.27 -27.53
C LEU A 944 37.98 6.07 -26.76
N LEU A 945 36.97 5.40 -27.32
CA LEU A 945 36.34 4.21 -26.76
C LEU A 945 36.75 2.90 -27.47
N GLN A 946 37.53 2.97 -28.56
CA GLN A 946 38.13 1.80 -29.20
C GLN A 946 39.27 1.23 -28.35
N GLN A 947 39.29 -0.11 -28.18
CA GLN A 947 40.40 -0.80 -27.52
C GLN A 947 41.61 -0.86 -28.48
N GLY A 948 42.59 -0.01 -28.24
CA GLY A 948 43.69 0.29 -29.17
C GLY A 948 45.06 -0.21 -28.74
N GLY A 949 45.36 -1.49 -29.01
CA GLY A 949 46.73 -2.01 -29.09
C GLY A 949 47.29 -2.67 -27.82
N TYR A 950 48.21 -3.61 -28.06
CA TYR A 950 49.05 -4.23 -27.05
C TYR A 950 50.27 -3.35 -26.77
N GLY A 951 50.66 -3.25 -25.49
CA GLY A 951 51.95 -2.69 -25.08
C GLY A 951 53.12 -3.59 -25.50
N ARG A 952 54.34 -3.09 -25.29
CA ARG A 952 55.58 -3.82 -25.65
C ARG A 952 55.71 -5.17 -24.93
N ASP A 953 54.99 -5.33 -23.83
CA ASP A 953 55.00 -6.46 -22.90
C ASP A 953 53.70 -7.29 -22.94
N GLY A 954 52.80 -7.03 -23.91
CA GLY A 954 51.58 -7.82 -24.14
C GLY A 954 50.31 -7.39 -23.37
N GLU A 955 50.39 -6.37 -22.50
CA GLU A 955 49.23 -5.81 -21.80
C GLU A 955 48.34 -4.94 -22.73
N PRO A 956 47.00 -5.00 -22.65
CA PRO A 956 46.11 -4.15 -23.44
C PRO A 956 46.14 -2.69 -22.96
N VAL A 957 46.50 -1.76 -23.85
CA VAL A 957 46.57 -0.33 -23.52
C VAL A 957 45.19 0.29 -23.59
N ALA A 958 44.61 0.59 -22.42
CA ALA A 958 43.45 1.47 -22.34
C ALA A 958 43.76 2.84 -22.98
N PRO A 959 42.92 3.34 -23.92
CA PRO A 959 43.19 4.56 -24.70
C PRO A 959 43.18 5.83 -23.85
N LEU A 960 42.50 5.80 -22.70
CA LEU A 960 42.45 6.85 -21.69
C LEU A 960 43.10 6.37 -20.38
N ALA A 961 43.59 7.32 -19.60
CA ALA A 961 44.11 7.12 -18.24
C ALA A 961 42.99 6.88 -17.21
N PHE A 962 43.37 6.31 -16.05
CA PHE A 962 42.46 6.01 -14.93
C PHE A 962 41.20 5.23 -15.40
N ASP A 963 40.03 5.54 -14.83
CA ASP A 963 38.71 5.04 -15.25
C ASP A 963 38.03 5.93 -16.33
N HIS A 964 38.73 6.88 -16.95
CA HIS A 964 38.11 7.95 -17.75
C HIS A 964 37.42 7.43 -19.03
N ALA A 965 37.74 6.21 -19.49
CA ALA A 965 36.99 5.54 -20.56
C ALA A 965 35.58 5.11 -20.13
N GLN A 966 35.37 4.74 -18.86
CA GLN A 966 34.04 4.51 -18.32
C GLN A 966 33.28 5.84 -18.17
N ILE A 967 33.93 6.86 -17.59
CA ILE A 967 33.33 8.19 -17.40
C ILE A 967 32.86 8.77 -18.76
N LEU A 968 33.69 8.66 -19.80
CA LEU A 968 33.33 9.07 -21.16
C LEU A 968 32.13 8.28 -21.71
N ALA A 969 32.10 6.95 -21.54
CA ALA A 969 30.99 6.12 -22.02
C ALA A 969 29.66 6.47 -21.33
N ASP A 970 29.69 6.66 -20.00
CA ASP A 970 28.54 7.07 -19.20
C ASP A 970 28.03 8.48 -19.62
N GLY A 971 28.94 9.43 -19.87
CA GLY A 971 28.60 10.79 -20.31
C GLY A 971 28.05 10.85 -21.74
N VAL A 972 28.55 10.01 -22.64
CA VAL A 972 28.03 9.86 -24.01
C VAL A 972 26.61 9.29 -24.00
N GLU A 973 26.33 8.27 -23.18
CA GLU A 973 24.98 7.71 -23.12
C GLU A 973 24.00 8.64 -22.37
N ARG A 974 24.48 9.39 -21.35
CA ARG A 974 23.71 10.51 -20.77
C ARG A 974 23.34 11.54 -21.85
N ALA A 975 24.28 11.98 -22.68
CA ALA A 975 24.02 12.96 -23.75
C ALA A 975 23.00 12.43 -24.78
N ARG A 976 23.12 11.15 -25.17
CA ARG A 976 22.17 10.46 -26.07
C ARG A 976 20.76 10.40 -25.49
N SER A 977 20.62 10.05 -24.22
CA SER A 977 19.33 10.07 -23.52
C SER A 977 18.78 11.48 -23.39
N LYS A 978 19.63 12.48 -23.07
CA LYS A 978 19.23 13.87 -22.84
C LYS A 978 18.52 14.48 -24.05
N ILE A 979 19.00 14.22 -25.27
CA ILE A 979 18.40 14.74 -26.50
C ILE A 979 17.09 14.05 -26.92
N GLU A 980 16.70 12.93 -26.29
CA GLU A 980 15.39 12.32 -26.55
C GLU A 980 14.23 13.15 -25.99
N TYR A 981 14.42 13.75 -24.82
CA TYR A 981 13.35 14.44 -24.08
C TYR A 981 13.61 15.94 -23.86
N SER A 982 14.71 16.50 -24.38
CA SER A 982 15.01 17.94 -24.31
C SER A 982 15.40 18.51 -25.67
N SER A 983 15.21 19.82 -25.83
CA SER A 983 15.53 20.56 -27.06
C SER A 983 17.03 20.77 -27.31
N LEU A 984 17.89 20.25 -26.42
CA LEU A 984 19.34 20.48 -26.37
C LEU A 984 20.09 20.16 -27.67
N ALA A 985 19.55 19.30 -28.54
CA ALA A 985 20.09 19.07 -29.87
C ALA A 985 20.14 20.35 -30.75
N THR A 986 19.22 21.29 -30.54
CA THR A 986 19.22 22.58 -31.27
C THR A 986 20.38 23.48 -30.87
N ALA A 987 20.98 23.29 -29.70
CA ALA A 987 22.17 24.03 -29.28
C ALA A 987 23.40 23.71 -30.15
N PHE A 988 23.42 22.57 -30.86
CA PHE A 988 24.49 22.22 -31.81
C PHE A 988 24.25 22.76 -33.24
N CYS A 989 23.19 23.54 -33.45
CA CYS A 989 22.89 24.16 -34.74
C CYS A 989 23.29 25.66 -34.76
N PRO A 990 23.63 26.23 -35.94
CA PRO A 990 23.80 27.68 -36.07
C PRO A 990 22.48 28.43 -35.77
N PRO A 991 22.50 29.75 -35.50
CA PRO A 991 21.31 30.51 -35.10
C PRO A 991 20.10 30.44 -36.07
N GLU A 992 20.34 30.13 -37.35
CA GLU A 992 19.30 29.72 -38.30
C GLU A 992 19.72 28.43 -39.02
N PHE A 993 18.87 27.41 -38.94
CA PHE A 993 19.17 26.06 -39.42
C PHE A 993 17.97 25.41 -40.13
N THR A 994 18.24 24.44 -40.98
CA THR A 994 17.21 23.58 -41.58
C THR A 994 16.95 22.36 -40.71
N VAL A 995 15.77 21.74 -40.88
CA VAL A 995 15.49 20.40 -40.33
C VAL A 995 16.55 19.36 -40.76
N GLY A 996 17.21 19.56 -41.91
CA GLY A 996 18.33 18.74 -42.38
C GLY A 996 19.63 18.93 -41.59
N GLU A 997 19.94 20.14 -41.10
CA GLU A 997 21.03 20.34 -40.12
C GLU A 997 20.71 19.62 -38.81
N LEU A 998 19.53 19.85 -38.24
CA LEU A 998 19.15 19.27 -36.94
C LEU A 998 19.13 17.74 -36.97
N ARG A 999 18.66 17.14 -38.08
CA ARG A 999 18.72 15.68 -38.26
C ARG A 999 20.15 15.16 -38.15
N ARG A 1000 21.13 15.82 -38.79
CA ARG A 1000 22.53 15.42 -38.74
C ARG A 1000 23.15 15.54 -37.34
N VAL A 1001 22.64 16.41 -36.46
CA VAL A 1001 23.03 16.43 -35.04
C VAL A 1001 22.55 15.17 -34.34
N TYR A 1002 21.27 14.82 -34.48
CA TYR A 1002 20.71 13.60 -33.90
C TYR A 1002 21.40 12.33 -34.41
N GLU A 1003 21.67 12.26 -35.72
CA GLU A 1003 22.40 11.15 -36.34
C GLU A 1003 23.83 11.03 -35.78
N ALA A 1004 24.55 12.15 -35.61
CA ALA A 1004 25.91 12.17 -35.05
C ALA A 1004 25.98 11.79 -33.56
N VAL A 1005 24.99 12.16 -32.74
CA VAL A 1005 24.96 11.83 -31.30
C VAL A 1005 24.51 10.39 -31.05
N TRP A 1006 23.45 9.93 -31.73
CA TRP A 1006 22.92 8.58 -31.56
C TRP A 1006 23.69 7.50 -32.34
N GLY A 1007 24.48 7.87 -33.37
CA GLY A 1007 25.22 6.93 -34.21
C GLY A 1007 24.32 6.09 -35.13
N VAL A 1008 23.19 6.64 -35.57
CA VAL A 1008 22.19 5.96 -36.41
C VAL A 1008 21.68 6.88 -37.51
N VAL A 1009 21.29 6.33 -38.65
CA VAL A 1009 20.65 7.09 -39.74
C VAL A 1009 19.14 7.22 -39.48
N LEU A 1010 18.59 8.41 -39.65
CA LEU A 1010 17.18 8.72 -39.36
C LEU A 1010 16.38 8.99 -40.64
N ASP A 1011 15.19 8.38 -40.74
CA ASP A 1011 14.26 8.64 -41.85
C ASP A 1011 13.89 10.14 -41.92
N PRO A 1012 14.20 10.84 -43.03
CA PRO A 1012 13.99 12.29 -43.11
C PRO A 1012 12.54 12.73 -42.99
N ARG A 1013 11.57 11.90 -43.42
CA ARG A 1013 10.13 12.27 -43.43
C ARG A 1013 9.52 12.17 -42.04
N ASN A 1014 9.78 11.08 -41.33
CA ASN A 1014 9.36 10.85 -39.96
C ASN A 1014 10.05 11.83 -39.01
N PHE A 1015 11.35 12.08 -39.19
CA PHE A 1015 12.07 13.10 -38.41
C PHE A 1015 11.46 14.49 -38.64
N HIS A 1016 11.27 14.93 -39.89
CA HIS A 1016 10.66 16.23 -40.18
C HIS A 1016 9.26 16.36 -39.59
N ARG A 1017 8.38 15.37 -39.78
CA ARG A 1017 7.03 15.38 -39.21
C ARG A 1017 7.04 15.48 -37.68
N LYS A 1018 8.03 14.86 -37.02
CA LYS A 1018 8.16 14.91 -35.56
C LYS A 1018 8.66 16.29 -35.10
N VAL A 1019 9.79 16.78 -35.62
CA VAL A 1019 10.38 18.05 -35.14
C VAL A 1019 9.55 19.29 -35.44
N THR A 1020 8.81 19.33 -36.56
CA THR A 1020 7.88 20.44 -36.84
C THR A 1020 6.48 20.22 -36.26
N GLY A 1021 6.21 19.04 -35.67
CA GLY A 1021 4.96 18.71 -34.99
C GLY A 1021 5.00 18.94 -33.48
N THR A 1022 6.18 18.95 -32.86
CA THR A 1022 6.35 19.23 -31.42
C THR A 1022 6.17 20.73 -31.14
N PRO A 1023 5.15 21.15 -30.35
CA PRO A 1023 4.91 22.56 -30.07
C PRO A 1023 6.09 23.23 -29.36
N GLY A 1024 6.46 24.44 -29.80
CA GLY A 1024 7.50 25.24 -29.17
C GLY A 1024 8.95 24.75 -29.34
N PHE A 1025 9.19 23.64 -30.06
CA PHE A 1025 10.54 23.11 -30.28
C PHE A 1025 11.31 23.88 -31.35
N LEU A 1026 10.65 24.21 -32.47
CA LEU A 1026 11.22 24.96 -33.59
C LEU A 1026 10.33 26.14 -33.96
N VAL A 1027 10.95 27.29 -34.27
CA VAL A 1027 10.26 28.50 -34.73
C VAL A 1027 10.65 28.77 -36.19
N PRO A 1028 9.70 28.81 -37.14
CA PRO A 1028 9.99 29.18 -38.53
C PRO A 1028 10.46 30.64 -38.63
N THR A 1029 11.52 30.89 -39.40
CA THR A 1029 12.02 32.26 -39.69
C THR A 1029 11.23 32.99 -40.77
N GLY A 1030 10.47 32.25 -41.59
CA GLY A 1030 9.93 32.73 -42.87
C GLY A 1030 10.94 32.66 -44.03
N GLY A 1031 12.24 32.52 -43.74
CA GLY A 1031 13.31 32.38 -44.74
C GLY A 1031 13.42 30.97 -45.34
N THR A 1032 14.06 30.89 -46.50
CA THR A 1032 14.47 29.62 -47.12
C THR A 1032 15.93 29.68 -47.57
N THR A 1033 16.55 28.52 -47.76
CA THR A 1033 17.97 28.38 -48.12
C THR A 1033 18.21 27.26 -49.13
N THR A 1034 19.19 27.46 -50.01
CA THR A 1034 19.68 26.46 -50.98
C THR A 1034 21.08 25.93 -50.63
N ARG A 1035 21.62 26.26 -49.44
CA ARG A 1035 23.00 25.91 -48.99
C ARG A 1035 23.35 24.40 -49.06
N GLN A 1036 22.36 23.50 -49.07
CA GLN A 1036 22.56 22.04 -49.16
C GLN A 1036 22.24 21.46 -50.56
N GLY A 1037 21.95 22.33 -51.55
CA GLY A 1037 21.47 21.92 -52.87
C GLY A 1037 19.99 21.53 -52.91
N GLY A 1038 19.45 21.40 -54.12
CA GLY A 1038 18.04 21.01 -54.34
C GLY A 1038 17.04 22.16 -54.20
N ARG A 1039 15.80 21.83 -53.83
CA ARG A 1039 14.73 22.82 -53.63
C ARG A 1039 14.99 23.66 -52.37
N PRO A 1040 14.59 24.95 -52.33
CA PRO A 1040 14.77 25.79 -51.14
C PRO A 1040 14.17 25.16 -49.88
N ALA A 1041 15.01 24.95 -48.86
CA ALA A 1041 14.63 24.39 -47.57
C ALA A 1041 14.28 25.52 -46.59
N GLN A 1042 13.24 25.34 -45.77
CA GLN A 1042 12.82 26.33 -44.79
C GLN A 1042 13.84 26.46 -43.64
N LEU A 1043 14.10 27.69 -43.21
CA LEU A 1043 14.96 28.02 -42.07
C LEU A 1043 14.14 28.15 -40.78
N PHE A 1044 14.67 27.57 -39.70
CA PHE A 1044 14.11 27.57 -38.36
C PHE A 1044 15.15 28.11 -37.36
N ARG A 1045 14.67 28.56 -36.20
CA ARG A 1045 15.48 28.78 -34.99
C ARG A 1045 14.98 27.86 -33.88
N ALA A 1046 15.78 27.70 -32.82
CA ALA A 1046 15.34 27.03 -31.61
C ALA A 1046 14.13 27.75 -30.99
N GLY A 1047 13.13 27.00 -30.54
CA GLY A 1047 11.99 27.54 -29.80
C GLY A 1047 12.18 27.47 -28.28
N GLY A 1048 11.25 28.08 -27.54
CA GLY A 1048 11.33 28.20 -26.08
C GLY A 1048 11.03 26.93 -25.29
N ALA A 1049 10.70 25.80 -25.93
CA ALA A 1049 10.48 24.53 -25.23
C ALA A 1049 11.82 23.94 -24.77
N THR A 1050 11.99 23.69 -23.47
CA THR A 1050 13.15 22.98 -22.90
C THR A 1050 12.99 21.45 -22.91
N LEU A 1051 11.74 20.97 -22.93
CA LEU A 1051 11.37 19.55 -22.94
C LEU A 1051 10.56 19.19 -24.21
N LEU A 1052 10.73 17.96 -24.70
CA LEU A 1052 10.05 17.44 -25.90
C LEU A 1052 8.87 16.55 -25.52
N ASN A 1053 7.66 16.94 -25.93
CA ASN A 1053 6.45 16.14 -25.77
C ASN A 1053 5.70 16.01 -27.12
N PRO A 1054 5.55 14.79 -27.68
CA PRO A 1054 6.12 13.52 -27.23
C PRO A 1054 7.64 13.45 -27.45
N PRO A 1055 8.37 12.65 -26.65
CA PRO A 1055 9.83 12.54 -26.77
C PRO A 1055 10.28 11.89 -28.08
N MET A 1056 11.47 12.28 -28.53
CA MET A 1056 12.19 11.71 -29.66
C MET A 1056 13.08 10.55 -29.22
N LEU A 1057 12.46 9.41 -28.93
CA LEU A 1057 13.16 8.15 -28.67
C LEU A 1057 14.11 7.79 -29.82
N ARG A 1058 15.32 7.34 -29.46
CA ARG A 1058 16.31 6.74 -30.36
C ARG A 1058 15.76 5.43 -30.95
N PRO A 1059 15.98 5.14 -32.25
CA PRO A 1059 15.70 3.83 -32.81
C PRO A 1059 16.49 2.71 -32.09
N GLU A 1060 15.86 1.55 -31.92
CA GLU A 1060 16.56 0.32 -31.54
C GLU A 1060 17.46 -0.14 -32.71
N VAL A 1061 18.61 -0.76 -32.38
CA VAL A 1061 19.68 -1.19 -33.30
C VAL A 1061 20.08 -2.63 -32.99
#